data_AF-A0A948P3E1-F1
#
_entry.id   AF-A0A948P3E1-F1
#
_cell.length_a   1.000
_cell.length_b   1.000
_cell.length_c   1.000
_cell.angle_alpha   90.00
_cell.angle_beta   90.00
_cell.angle_gamma   90.00
#
_symmetry.space_group_name_H-M   'P 1'
#
loop_
_entity.id
_entity.type
_entity.pdbx_description
1 polymer ?
#
loop_
_entity_poly.entity_id
_entity_poly.type
_entity_poly.pdbx_seq_one_letter_code
_entity_poly.pdbx_strand_id
1 'polypeptide(L)'
;MATKETGLLRDLAQLPLQRLGETFYKWPIWAYEHQLPPRGNWTTWLLLGGRGAGKTRAGAEWVRQLASDEVSPIALVGETMTEAEAVMVRGESGVLRVCPPGDKPKLVGNVLHWRNGVEAHLLPAADPERFRGPQFAAAWCDELGCGAVDKGANQPNIFGDPKSAESGRPYFSAGTPDPLIQRQVLRAHQAWWGDAANNPPGMVDRDRVYHWTWDARPYPGFPALTDVWADGPNHRNGHWLTGRLGGMASDELAKAIAADHGVALSAEPAAPFVGGCVLGTATTARAALEPVLEATGLSLRNRAGGLHLGVARRGEALSFAGDALAEGEGPILSRRRGDPAEAAGRLALTYQDRERDYLAGTVTALSRADGPLLGETTALTLDGSGARLAAERMLDARAAQRETLDISLPPAALALEPGDLIDIEGLAEGPFEIGEIRDGLMRRITARTLPAGIEVATGIDRPLVSGNGATARALPLVVAAHLPPLPADPARSRLLVAAYAQPWPGMVQVVDDATGATLAELNRRGLLGAVATELSPGPAGVWDRGNAFEVTLLAGHLASAEPLAVLAGSNRLVVESDAGDWEVIGFAEAELVAPGRYLLGGLLRGLDGTRPAIGAASTGNRVFVPDGRSMALPVEPQWLGESRSFRVYAGAGDIEGSSLDVEAGLMPALPLPPVHVRAWRAGGDIALRWMRCSRADGDGWGAAESPLELVPERYRVTIFAGATAVRTLESATPNLVYAAADQLSDFGAPPAAFTFSVAQLSPTLGAGHAATGAFHG
;
A
#
# COMPACT_ATOMS: atom_id res chain seq x y z
N MET A 1 -22.75 -10.44 -3.53
CA MET A 1 -22.72 -9.31 -4.48
C MET A 1 -22.75 -9.76 -5.95
N ALA A 2 -22.09 -10.86 -6.34
CA ALA A 2 -22.15 -11.41 -7.69
C ALA A 2 -23.57 -11.67 -8.25
N THR A 3 -24.56 -11.96 -7.40
CA THR A 3 -25.92 -12.34 -7.80
C THR A 3 -26.79 -11.22 -8.36
N LYS A 4 -26.51 -9.94 -8.10
CA LYS A 4 -27.26 -8.81 -8.70
C LYS A 4 -26.81 -8.51 -10.13
N GLU A 5 -25.50 -8.60 -10.41
CA GLU A 5 -24.94 -8.34 -11.75
C GLU A 5 -25.30 -9.44 -12.76
N THR A 6 -25.35 -10.71 -12.35
CA THR A 6 -25.67 -11.82 -13.28
C THR A 6 -27.12 -11.85 -13.74
N GLY A 7 -28.06 -11.40 -12.89
CA GLY A 7 -29.48 -11.28 -13.26
C GLY A 7 -29.74 -10.11 -14.20
N LEU A 8 -29.16 -8.95 -13.88
CA LEU A 8 -29.29 -7.73 -14.69
C LEU A 8 -28.73 -7.90 -16.11
N LEU A 9 -27.58 -8.56 -16.26
CA LEU A 9 -26.96 -8.82 -17.57
C LEU A 9 -27.80 -9.79 -18.44
N ARG A 10 -28.50 -10.76 -17.82
CA ARG A 10 -29.44 -11.65 -18.55
C ARG A 10 -30.67 -10.89 -19.07
N ASP A 11 -31.22 -9.99 -18.28
CA ASP A 11 -32.41 -9.22 -18.65
C ASP A 11 -32.11 -8.15 -19.71
N LEU A 12 -30.93 -7.54 -19.64
CA LEU A 12 -30.45 -6.57 -20.65
C LEU A 12 -30.23 -7.23 -22.02
N ALA A 13 -29.76 -8.48 -22.07
CA ALA A 13 -29.54 -9.22 -23.32
C ALA A 13 -30.82 -9.46 -24.14
N GLN A 14 -32.01 -9.28 -23.55
CA GLN A 14 -33.30 -9.45 -24.23
C GLN A 14 -33.91 -8.13 -24.75
N LEU A 15 -33.28 -6.98 -24.48
CA LEU A 15 -33.78 -5.67 -24.94
C LEU A 15 -33.31 -5.38 -26.39
N PRO A 16 -34.14 -4.71 -27.22
CA PRO A 16 -33.71 -4.23 -28.53
C PRO A 16 -32.48 -3.29 -28.43
N LEU A 17 -31.56 -3.35 -29.40
CA LEU A 17 -30.30 -2.56 -29.45
C LEU A 17 -30.50 -1.06 -29.15
N GLN A 18 -31.60 -0.47 -29.63
CA GLN A 18 -31.94 0.93 -29.37
C GLN A 18 -32.22 1.22 -27.89
N ARG A 19 -32.90 0.29 -27.18
CA ARG A 19 -33.16 0.39 -25.74
C ARG A 19 -31.95 0.03 -24.88
N LEU A 20 -31.04 -0.79 -25.40
CA LEU A 20 -29.74 -1.07 -24.75
C LEU A 20 -28.89 0.22 -24.66
N GLY A 21 -28.85 1.01 -25.74
CA GLY A 21 -28.16 2.30 -25.77
C GLY A 21 -28.73 3.30 -24.75
N GLU A 22 -30.06 3.38 -24.62
CA GLU A 22 -30.72 4.25 -23.62
C GLU A 22 -30.47 3.78 -22.18
N THR A 23 -30.40 2.47 -21.96
CA THR A 23 -30.23 1.88 -20.62
C THR A 23 -28.81 2.11 -20.09
N PHE A 24 -27.81 2.18 -20.97
CA PHE A 24 -26.42 2.51 -20.60
C PHE A 24 -26.29 3.86 -19.87
N TYR A 25 -27.14 4.83 -20.21
CA TYR A 25 -27.13 6.16 -19.59
C TYR A 25 -28.03 6.27 -18.36
N LYS A 26 -28.75 5.22 -17.95
CA LYS A 26 -29.62 5.26 -16.75
C LYS A 26 -28.83 4.98 -15.47
N TRP A 27 -28.22 6.01 -14.90
CA TRP A 27 -27.32 5.90 -13.74
C TRP A 27 -27.87 5.08 -12.55
N PRO A 28 -29.15 5.22 -12.12
CA PRO A 28 -29.68 4.45 -10.99
C PRO A 28 -29.68 2.92 -11.17
N ILE A 29 -29.52 2.42 -12.40
CA ILE A 29 -29.41 0.98 -12.69
C ILE A 29 -28.00 0.47 -12.36
N TRP A 30 -26.99 1.32 -12.52
CA TRP A 30 -25.56 0.97 -12.45
C TRP A 30 -24.89 1.45 -11.16
N ALA A 31 -25.46 2.48 -10.53
CA ALA A 31 -24.91 3.09 -9.33
C ALA A 31 -24.99 2.15 -8.12
N TYR A 32 -23.93 2.15 -7.31
CA TYR A 32 -24.04 1.66 -5.95
C TYR A 32 -24.92 2.60 -5.11
N GLU A 33 -25.52 2.09 -4.04
CA GLU A 33 -26.41 2.87 -3.17
C GLU A 33 -25.73 4.14 -2.62
N HIS A 34 -24.44 4.05 -2.27
CA HIS A 34 -23.68 5.21 -1.79
C HIS A 34 -23.44 6.28 -2.88
N GLN A 35 -23.50 5.92 -4.16
CA GLN A 35 -23.25 6.81 -5.30
C GLN A 35 -24.50 7.53 -5.81
N LEU A 36 -25.64 7.35 -5.14
CA LEU A 36 -26.87 8.07 -5.45
C LEU A 36 -27.13 9.16 -4.41
N PRO A 37 -27.69 10.31 -4.83
CA PRO A 37 -28.15 11.31 -3.88
C PRO A 37 -29.23 10.71 -2.96
N PRO A 38 -29.31 11.17 -1.70
CA PRO A 38 -30.30 10.66 -0.76
C PRO A 38 -31.73 10.96 -1.23
N ARG A 39 -32.68 10.13 -0.79
CA ARG A 39 -34.11 10.38 -1.04
C ARG A 39 -34.61 11.51 -0.16
N GLY A 40 -35.53 12.34 -0.67
CA GLY A 40 -36.15 13.44 0.06
C GLY A 40 -35.55 14.81 -0.28
N ASN A 41 -35.86 15.83 0.54
CA ASN A 41 -35.35 17.19 0.35
C ASN A 41 -34.00 17.33 1.08
N TRP A 42 -32.95 17.63 0.33
CA TRP A 42 -31.60 17.86 0.81
C TRP A 42 -30.97 18.97 -0.02
N THR A 43 -30.10 19.78 0.58
CA THR A 43 -29.39 20.86 -0.14
C THR A 43 -27.92 20.55 -0.40
N THR A 44 -27.31 19.61 0.33
CA THR A 44 -25.91 19.18 0.13
C THR A 44 -25.81 17.65 0.15
N TRP A 45 -25.12 17.07 -0.85
CA TRP A 45 -24.79 15.65 -0.92
C TRP A 45 -23.27 15.47 -0.93
N LEU A 46 -22.72 14.81 0.09
CA LEU A 46 -21.29 14.52 0.21
C LEU A 46 -21.01 13.02 0.01
N LEU A 47 -20.18 12.69 -0.97
CA LEU A 47 -19.92 11.32 -1.41
C LEU A 47 -18.54 10.80 -0.97
N LEU A 48 -18.53 9.75 -0.15
CA LEU A 48 -17.31 9.06 0.28
C LEU A 48 -16.88 7.92 -0.63
N GLY A 49 -15.57 7.79 -0.80
CA GLY A 49 -14.94 6.53 -1.20
C GLY A 49 -13.50 6.68 -1.68
N GLY A 50 -12.67 5.65 -1.53
CA GLY A 50 -11.26 5.67 -1.92
C GLY A 50 -11.01 5.73 -3.44
N ARG A 51 -9.77 5.49 -3.86
CA ARG A 51 -9.44 5.32 -5.29
C ARG A 51 -10.29 4.16 -5.85
N GLY A 52 -11.00 4.42 -6.96
CA GLY A 52 -11.89 3.43 -7.59
C GLY A 52 -13.34 3.43 -7.10
N ALA A 53 -13.71 4.20 -6.06
CA ALA A 53 -15.09 4.25 -5.57
C ALA A 53 -16.09 4.98 -6.50
N GLY A 54 -15.63 5.55 -7.61
CA GLY A 54 -16.50 6.19 -8.62
C GLY A 54 -17.02 7.57 -8.25
N LYS A 55 -16.36 8.31 -7.36
CA LYS A 55 -16.77 9.66 -6.92
C LYS A 55 -17.00 10.65 -8.06
N THR A 56 -16.01 10.79 -8.94
CA THR A 56 -16.08 11.68 -10.10
C THR A 56 -17.24 11.30 -11.02
N ARG A 57 -17.49 10.00 -11.20
CA ARG A 57 -18.62 9.53 -11.99
C ARG A 57 -19.95 9.89 -11.35
N ALA A 58 -20.11 9.63 -10.06
CA ALA A 58 -21.34 9.94 -9.34
C ALA A 58 -21.62 11.46 -9.30
N GLY A 59 -20.60 12.30 -9.12
CA GLY A 59 -20.72 13.76 -9.22
C GLY A 59 -21.12 14.23 -10.62
N ALA A 60 -20.49 13.68 -11.67
CA ALA A 60 -20.83 14.01 -13.06
C ALA A 60 -22.26 13.55 -13.44
N GLU A 61 -22.68 12.37 -12.97
CA GLU A 61 -24.02 11.83 -13.18
C GLU A 61 -25.08 12.66 -12.46
N TRP A 62 -24.76 13.19 -11.27
CA TRP A 62 -25.63 14.12 -10.55
C TRP A 62 -25.74 15.48 -11.23
N VAL A 63 -24.63 16.06 -11.70
CA VAL A 63 -24.66 17.28 -12.52
C VAL A 63 -25.51 17.07 -13.78
N ARG A 64 -25.39 15.91 -14.44
CA ARG A 64 -26.23 15.57 -15.59
C ARG A 64 -27.72 15.47 -15.20
N GLN A 65 -28.02 14.88 -14.05
CA GLN A 65 -29.39 14.81 -13.54
C GLN A 65 -29.95 16.22 -13.29
N LEU A 66 -29.22 17.06 -12.56
CA LEU A 66 -29.60 18.47 -12.33
C LEU A 66 -29.84 19.22 -13.65
N ALA A 67 -28.97 19.02 -14.63
CA ALA A 67 -29.14 19.63 -15.95
C ALA A 67 -30.37 19.11 -16.69
N SER A 68 -30.73 17.85 -16.51
CA SER A 68 -31.96 17.28 -17.08
C SER A 68 -33.21 17.81 -16.39
N ASP A 69 -33.12 18.10 -15.09
CA ASP A 69 -34.16 18.71 -14.25
C ASP A 69 -34.22 20.24 -14.37
N GLU A 70 -33.51 20.81 -15.36
CA GLU A 70 -33.44 22.26 -15.66
C GLU A 70 -32.92 23.14 -14.50
N VAL A 71 -32.13 22.57 -13.59
CA VAL A 71 -31.49 23.30 -12.49
C VAL A 71 -30.25 24.05 -13.01
N SER A 72 -30.28 25.38 -12.94
CA SER A 72 -29.25 26.27 -13.48
C SER A 72 -29.20 27.59 -12.70
N PRO A 73 -28.03 28.25 -12.54
CA PRO A 73 -26.69 27.81 -12.93
C PRO A 73 -26.05 26.85 -11.91
N ILE A 74 -25.19 25.94 -12.36
CA ILE A 74 -24.47 24.97 -11.52
C ILE A 74 -23.01 25.40 -11.36
N ALA A 75 -22.43 25.35 -10.16
CA ALA A 75 -21.00 25.54 -9.95
C ALA A 75 -20.25 24.20 -9.95
N LEU A 76 -19.23 24.07 -10.79
CA LEU A 76 -18.27 22.96 -10.77
C LEU A 76 -16.96 23.48 -10.17
N VAL A 77 -16.72 23.13 -8.92
CA VAL A 77 -15.63 23.68 -8.11
C VAL A 77 -14.52 22.63 -7.97
N GLY A 78 -13.44 22.85 -8.69
CA GLY A 78 -12.17 22.13 -8.50
C GLY A 78 -11.12 23.04 -7.88
N GLU A 79 -9.96 22.49 -7.53
CA GLU A 79 -8.84 23.25 -6.96
C GLU A 79 -8.42 24.40 -7.90
N THR A 80 -7.95 24.06 -9.10
CA THR A 80 -7.70 25.01 -10.19
C THR A 80 -8.70 24.89 -11.33
N MET A 81 -8.64 25.87 -12.25
CA MET A 81 -9.52 25.83 -13.40
C MET A 81 -9.23 24.69 -14.37
N THR A 82 -7.94 24.40 -14.54
CA THR A 82 -7.45 23.31 -15.36
C THR A 82 -7.86 21.96 -14.78
N GLU A 83 -7.84 21.78 -13.46
CA GLU A 83 -8.21 20.51 -12.82
C GLU A 83 -9.72 20.25 -12.86
N ALA A 84 -10.54 21.26 -12.61
CA ALA A 84 -11.99 21.13 -12.78
C ALA A 84 -12.33 20.70 -14.22
N GLU A 85 -11.67 21.28 -15.22
CA GLU A 85 -11.85 20.87 -16.61
C GLU A 85 -11.31 19.46 -16.89
N ALA A 86 -10.09 19.14 -16.44
CA ALA A 86 -9.43 17.87 -16.72
C ALA A 86 -10.12 16.69 -16.04
N VAL A 87 -10.64 16.87 -14.81
CA VAL A 87 -11.21 15.81 -13.99
C VAL A 87 -12.74 15.78 -14.09
N MET A 88 -13.41 16.89 -13.77
CA MET A 88 -14.87 16.93 -13.65
C MET A 88 -15.55 16.96 -15.03
N VAL A 89 -14.92 17.57 -16.03
CA VAL A 89 -15.53 17.76 -17.37
C VAL A 89 -15.03 16.74 -18.40
N ARG A 90 -13.71 16.70 -18.64
CA ARG A 90 -13.10 15.90 -19.72
C ARG A 90 -12.58 14.54 -19.29
N GLY A 91 -12.44 14.32 -17.99
CA GLY A 91 -11.90 13.09 -17.42
C GLY A 91 -12.66 11.85 -17.88
N GLU A 92 -12.07 10.68 -17.65
CA GLU A 92 -12.66 9.39 -18.05
C GLU A 92 -14.09 9.21 -17.52
N SER A 93 -14.37 9.77 -16.33
CA SER A 93 -15.69 9.79 -15.68
C SER A 93 -16.38 11.15 -15.68
N GLY A 94 -15.87 12.13 -16.45
CA GLY A 94 -16.37 13.50 -16.44
C GLY A 94 -17.70 13.70 -17.17
N VAL A 95 -18.30 14.88 -16.99
CA VAL A 95 -19.62 15.26 -17.54
C VAL A 95 -19.74 14.96 -19.04
N LEU A 96 -18.71 15.24 -19.83
CA LEU A 96 -18.73 15.01 -21.28
C LEU A 96 -18.72 13.53 -21.69
N ARG A 97 -18.37 12.61 -20.78
CA ARG A 97 -18.36 11.16 -21.01
C ARG A 97 -19.66 10.51 -20.56
N VAL A 98 -20.27 11.01 -19.49
CA VAL A 98 -21.52 10.45 -18.95
C VAL A 98 -22.77 10.95 -19.68
N CYS A 99 -22.71 12.06 -20.40
CA CYS A 99 -23.85 12.53 -21.20
C CYS A 99 -24.05 11.71 -22.49
N PRO A 100 -25.30 11.36 -22.86
CA PRO A 100 -25.59 10.72 -24.15
C PRO A 100 -25.28 11.65 -25.33
N PRO A 101 -24.99 11.11 -26.54
CA PRO A 101 -24.56 11.93 -27.69
C PRO A 101 -25.53 13.06 -28.07
N GLY A 102 -26.84 12.87 -27.86
CA GLY A 102 -27.87 13.87 -28.16
C GLY A 102 -27.94 15.04 -27.18
N ASP A 103 -27.45 14.85 -25.95
CA ASP A 103 -27.62 15.76 -24.81
C ASP A 103 -26.29 16.17 -24.16
N LYS A 104 -25.21 15.99 -24.91
CA LYS A 104 -23.86 16.35 -24.48
C LYS A 104 -23.69 17.87 -24.48
N PRO A 105 -23.27 18.48 -23.35
CA PRO A 105 -23.05 19.92 -23.29
C PRO A 105 -21.81 20.34 -24.09
N LYS A 106 -21.77 21.62 -24.44
CA LYS A 106 -20.61 22.26 -25.07
C LYS A 106 -19.87 23.11 -24.05
N LEU A 107 -18.56 22.91 -23.93
CA LEU A 107 -17.71 23.79 -23.14
C LEU A 107 -17.33 25.03 -23.97
N VAL A 108 -17.70 26.22 -23.52
CA VAL A 108 -17.35 27.51 -24.11
C VAL A 108 -16.73 28.38 -23.01
N GLY A 109 -15.43 28.70 -23.14
CA GLY A 109 -14.69 29.31 -22.04
C GLY A 109 -14.67 28.36 -20.82
N ASN A 110 -15.12 28.86 -19.68
CA ASN A 110 -15.27 28.10 -18.43
C ASN A 110 -16.74 27.75 -18.13
N VAL A 111 -17.61 27.66 -19.13
CA VAL A 111 -19.04 27.33 -18.94
C VAL A 111 -19.44 26.17 -19.84
N LEU A 112 -20.08 25.17 -19.25
CA LEU A 112 -20.76 24.10 -19.97
C LEU A 112 -22.19 24.54 -20.27
N HIS A 113 -22.57 24.52 -21.55
CA HIS A 113 -23.92 24.84 -22.00
C HIS A 113 -24.63 23.58 -22.52
N TRP A 114 -25.77 23.25 -21.91
CA TRP A 114 -26.69 22.23 -22.42
C TRP A 114 -27.67 22.83 -23.43
N ARG A 115 -28.28 21.98 -24.26
CA ARG A 115 -29.23 22.41 -25.30
C ARG A 115 -30.54 22.99 -24.72
N ASN A 116 -30.89 22.58 -23.50
CA ASN A 116 -32.05 23.07 -22.77
C ASN A 116 -31.80 24.39 -22.02
N GLY A 117 -30.60 24.99 -22.16
CA GLY A 117 -30.28 26.28 -21.54
C GLY A 117 -29.69 26.20 -20.14
N VAL A 118 -29.47 25.00 -19.58
CA VAL A 118 -28.71 24.85 -18.34
C VAL A 118 -27.24 25.22 -18.56
N GLU A 119 -26.68 25.95 -17.59
CA GLU A 119 -25.28 26.36 -17.57
C GLU A 119 -24.57 25.80 -16.33
N ALA A 120 -23.38 25.23 -16.51
CA ALA A 120 -22.50 24.87 -15.40
C ALA A 120 -21.16 25.61 -15.51
N HIS A 121 -20.88 26.44 -14.53
CA HIS A 121 -19.70 27.29 -14.46
C HIS A 121 -18.58 26.57 -13.73
N LEU A 122 -17.45 26.48 -14.40
CA LEU A 122 -16.21 26.03 -13.83
C LEU A 122 -15.65 27.19 -12.97
N LEU A 123 -15.41 26.91 -11.68
CA LEU A 123 -14.80 27.83 -10.72
C LEU A 123 -13.58 27.21 -10.02
N PRO A 124 -12.48 27.96 -9.84
CA PRO A 124 -11.35 27.52 -9.03
C PRO A 124 -11.57 27.84 -7.55
N ALA A 125 -11.40 26.86 -6.67
CA ALA A 125 -11.39 27.08 -5.23
C ALA A 125 -10.22 27.98 -4.78
N ALA A 126 -9.12 28.01 -5.56
CA ALA A 126 -7.95 28.86 -5.31
C ALA A 126 -8.23 30.38 -5.45
N ASP A 127 -9.33 30.80 -6.08
CA ASP A 127 -9.71 32.22 -6.22
C ASP A 127 -11.13 32.46 -5.64
N PRO A 128 -11.25 32.56 -4.29
CA PRO A 128 -12.54 32.63 -3.61
C PRO A 128 -13.35 33.89 -3.94
N GLU A 129 -12.72 34.96 -4.42
CA GLU A 129 -13.41 36.20 -4.80
C GLU A 129 -14.31 36.00 -6.03
N ARG A 130 -14.04 34.99 -6.87
CA ARG A 130 -14.90 34.63 -8.01
C ARG A 130 -16.27 34.08 -7.63
N PHE A 131 -16.46 33.68 -6.38
CA PHE A 131 -17.76 33.23 -5.86
C PHE A 131 -18.68 34.40 -5.50
N ARG A 132 -18.18 35.64 -5.46
CA ARG A 132 -19.00 36.82 -5.19
C ARG A 132 -19.70 37.29 -6.46
N GLY A 133 -21.03 37.38 -6.40
CA GLY A 133 -21.87 37.94 -7.48
C GLY A 133 -22.76 36.91 -8.19
N PRO A 134 -22.25 35.76 -8.65
CA PRO A 134 -23.07 34.70 -9.21
C PRO A 134 -24.06 34.10 -8.20
N GLN A 135 -25.28 33.80 -8.65
CA GLN A 135 -26.28 33.06 -7.87
C GLN A 135 -26.40 31.64 -8.44
N PHE A 136 -25.78 30.66 -7.77
CA PHE A 136 -25.83 29.27 -8.19
C PHE A 136 -27.02 28.54 -7.56
N ALA A 137 -27.67 27.70 -8.35
CA ALA A 137 -28.73 26.81 -7.89
C ALA A 137 -28.18 25.52 -7.27
N ALA A 138 -26.96 25.11 -7.64
CA ALA A 138 -26.26 23.95 -7.08
C ALA A 138 -24.73 24.10 -7.22
N ALA A 139 -23.98 23.37 -6.40
CA ALA A 139 -22.51 23.31 -6.49
C ALA A 139 -21.98 21.89 -6.26
N TRP A 140 -20.97 21.49 -7.02
CA TRP A 140 -20.14 20.30 -6.76
C TRP A 140 -18.74 20.74 -6.31
N CYS A 141 -18.37 20.42 -5.07
CA CYS A 141 -17.06 20.68 -4.46
C CYS A 141 -16.35 19.37 -4.08
N ASP A 142 -15.01 19.37 -4.05
CA ASP A 142 -14.21 18.13 -3.91
C ASP A 142 -13.70 17.85 -2.48
N GLU A 143 -13.31 18.84 -1.66
CA GLU A 143 -12.60 18.58 -0.39
C GLU A 143 -12.96 19.51 0.81
N LEU A 144 -12.93 18.94 2.03
CA LEU A 144 -13.02 19.64 3.33
C LEU A 144 -11.82 19.28 4.21
N GLY A 145 -10.94 20.24 4.48
CA GLY A 145 -9.81 20.07 5.40
C GLY A 145 -8.76 21.18 5.27
N CYS A 146 -7.68 21.08 6.03
CA CYS A 146 -6.46 21.87 5.86
C CYS A 146 -5.22 20.99 6.04
N GLY A 147 -4.06 21.48 5.60
CA GLY A 147 -2.78 20.84 5.90
C GLY A 147 -2.51 20.79 7.40
N ALA A 148 -1.87 19.71 7.87
CA ALA A 148 -1.40 19.58 9.25
C ALA A 148 -0.07 20.31 9.46
N VAL A 149 -0.11 21.61 9.26
CA VAL A 149 1.02 22.52 9.35
C VAL A 149 0.60 23.72 10.17
N ASP A 150 1.53 24.33 10.92
CA ASP A 150 1.29 25.54 11.71
C ASP A 150 0.47 26.55 10.92
N LYS A 151 -0.61 27.06 11.52
CA LYS A 151 -1.55 28.00 10.88
C LYS A 151 -2.15 27.49 9.57
N GLY A 152 -2.28 26.18 9.39
CA GLY A 152 -2.90 25.54 8.21
C GLY A 152 -4.29 26.07 7.88
N ALA A 153 -5.04 26.47 8.90
CA ALA A 153 -6.36 27.08 8.74
C ALA A 153 -6.35 28.45 8.02
N ASN A 154 -5.22 29.17 7.97
CA ASN A 154 -5.15 30.49 7.33
C ASN A 154 -5.26 30.40 5.81
N GLN A 155 -4.81 29.29 5.22
CA GLN A 155 -4.96 28.98 3.79
C GLN A 155 -5.16 27.46 3.62
N PRO A 156 -6.39 26.96 3.80
CA PRO A 156 -6.65 25.53 3.81
C PRO A 156 -6.29 24.79 2.52
N ASN A 157 -6.19 25.49 1.38
CA ASN A 157 -5.82 24.93 0.09
C ASN A 157 -4.29 24.73 -0.10
N ILE A 158 -3.44 25.29 0.77
CA ILE A 158 -1.98 25.16 0.64
C ILE A 158 -1.50 23.91 1.38
N PHE A 159 -0.99 22.94 0.63
CA PHE A 159 -0.29 21.77 1.16
C PHE A 159 1.09 21.71 0.53
N GLY A 160 2.13 21.58 1.37
CA GLY A 160 3.52 21.56 0.94
C GLY A 160 3.90 20.30 0.14
N ASP A 161 3.33 20.13 -1.05
CA ASP A 161 3.65 19.11 -2.03
C ASP A 161 4.43 19.74 -3.19
N PRO A 162 5.75 19.48 -3.34
CA PRO A 162 6.57 20.04 -4.41
C PRO A 162 6.08 19.72 -5.84
N LYS A 163 5.17 18.75 -6.00
CA LYS A 163 4.56 18.40 -7.30
C LYS A 163 3.34 19.25 -7.62
N SER A 164 2.75 19.93 -6.63
CA SER A 164 1.60 20.81 -6.80
C SER A 164 2.05 22.23 -7.17
N ALA A 165 1.25 22.90 -8.00
CA ALA A 165 1.40 24.32 -8.29
C ALA A 165 1.18 25.20 -7.04
N GLU A 166 0.45 24.68 -6.05
CA GLU A 166 0.15 25.32 -4.76
C GLU A 166 1.10 24.87 -3.63
N SER A 167 2.28 24.33 -3.99
CA SER A 167 3.34 24.05 -3.04
C SER A 167 3.74 25.34 -2.31
N GLY A 168 3.41 25.43 -1.03
CA GLY A 168 3.69 26.63 -0.27
C GLY A 168 3.59 26.45 1.23
N ARG A 169 3.60 27.59 1.91
CA ARG A 169 3.30 27.69 3.33
C ARG A 169 2.07 28.57 3.50
N PRO A 170 1.11 28.20 4.36
CA PRO A 170 -0.01 29.07 4.69
C PRO A 170 0.47 30.43 5.20
N TYR A 171 -0.36 31.46 5.07
CA TYR A 171 -0.02 32.79 5.55
C TYR A 171 0.44 32.79 7.01
N PHE A 172 1.60 33.41 7.24
CA PHE A 172 2.27 33.54 8.54
C PHE A 172 2.69 32.21 9.19
N SER A 173 2.62 31.09 8.47
CA SER A 173 3.03 29.77 8.93
C SER A 173 4.55 29.65 9.04
N ALA A 174 5.01 29.09 10.16
CA ALA A 174 6.39 28.66 10.31
C ALA A 174 6.73 27.38 9.50
N GLY A 175 5.73 26.73 8.90
CA GLY A 175 5.88 25.50 8.09
C GLY A 175 6.13 24.24 8.92
N THR A 176 5.87 24.30 10.22
CA THR A 176 6.11 23.22 11.19
C THR A 176 4.91 22.28 11.25
N PRO A 177 5.07 20.97 11.44
CA PRO A 177 3.93 20.06 11.53
C PRO A 177 3.02 20.42 12.69
N ASP A 178 1.73 20.48 12.43
CA ASP A 178 0.70 20.74 13.44
C ASP A 178 -0.56 19.93 13.12
N PRO A 179 -0.65 18.67 13.58
CA PRO A 179 -1.88 17.89 13.44
C PRO A 179 -3.02 18.41 14.35
N LEU A 180 -2.71 19.23 15.38
CA LEU A 180 -3.74 19.79 16.24
C LEU A 180 -4.57 20.83 15.51
N ILE A 181 -3.96 21.75 14.74
CA ILE A 181 -4.73 22.75 13.98
C ILE A 181 -5.68 22.10 12.97
N GLN A 182 -5.24 21.02 12.32
CA GLN A 182 -6.10 20.24 11.43
C GLN A 182 -7.32 19.70 12.18
N ARG A 183 -7.12 19.10 13.36
CA ARG A 183 -8.22 18.64 14.22
C ARG A 183 -9.15 19.79 14.64
N GLN A 184 -8.60 20.98 14.94
CA GLN A 184 -9.41 22.14 15.29
C GLN A 184 -10.27 22.62 14.12
N VAL A 185 -9.77 22.60 12.89
CA VAL A 185 -10.56 22.92 11.69
C VAL A 185 -11.74 21.96 11.54
N LEU A 186 -11.51 20.66 11.70
CA LEU A 186 -12.58 19.66 11.62
C LEU A 186 -13.62 19.85 12.73
N ARG A 187 -13.17 20.05 13.98
CA ARG A 187 -14.04 20.33 15.13
C ARG A 187 -14.87 21.59 14.92
N ALA A 188 -14.26 22.67 14.42
CA ALA A 188 -14.94 23.93 14.15
C ALA A 188 -16.07 23.74 13.12
N HIS A 189 -15.83 23.00 12.04
CA HIS A 189 -16.88 22.69 11.06
C HIS A 189 -17.98 21.81 11.65
N GLN A 190 -17.62 20.75 12.38
CA GLN A 190 -18.60 19.86 13.03
C GLN A 190 -19.46 20.58 14.07
N ALA A 191 -18.89 21.55 14.79
CA ALA A 191 -19.60 22.37 15.76
C ALA A 191 -20.47 23.43 15.07
N TRP A 192 -19.94 24.13 14.06
CA TRP A 192 -20.67 25.14 13.28
C TRP A 192 -21.93 24.55 12.65
N TRP A 193 -21.78 23.43 11.93
CA TRP A 193 -22.93 22.73 11.35
C TRP A 193 -23.79 22.00 12.39
N GLY A 194 -23.34 21.95 13.65
CA GLY A 194 -24.09 21.39 14.77
C GLY A 194 -25.10 22.31 15.41
N ASP A 195 -24.89 23.62 15.27
CA ASP A 195 -25.79 24.62 15.78
C ASP A 195 -26.95 24.84 14.81
N ALA A 196 -28.19 24.62 15.27
CA ALA A 196 -29.39 24.81 14.45
C ALA A 196 -29.55 26.26 13.94
N ALA A 197 -28.92 27.25 14.61
CA ALA A 197 -28.90 28.63 14.15
C ALA A 197 -28.04 28.81 12.88
N ASN A 198 -26.97 28.03 12.75
CA ASN A 198 -26.04 28.06 11.62
C ASN A 198 -26.32 26.96 10.58
N ASN A 199 -27.05 25.91 10.97
CA ASN A 199 -27.50 24.79 10.15
C ASN A 199 -29.01 24.55 10.36
N PRO A 200 -29.88 25.38 9.77
CA PRO A 200 -31.32 25.16 9.81
C PRO A 200 -31.70 23.76 9.31
N PRO A 201 -32.81 23.17 9.78
CA PRO A 201 -33.21 21.81 9.40
C PRO A 201 -33.22 21.59 7.88
N GLY A 202 -32.37 20.67 7.41
CA GLY A 202 -32.25 20.28 6.00
C GLY A 202 -31.07 20.89 5.23
N MET A 203 -30.24 21.74 5.84
CA MET A 203 -29.13 22.43 5.16
C MET A 203 -27.82 21.59 5.06
N VAL A 204 -27.40 20.94 6.16
CA VAL A 204 -26.25 20.02 6.23
C VAL A 204 -26.59 18.81 7.11
N ASP A 205 -26.46 17.59 6.56
CA ASP A 205 -26.56 16.34 7.33
C ASP A 205 -25.21 16.04 8.00
N ARG A 206 -25.14 16.22 9.33
CA ARG A 206 -23.91 16.10 10.11
C ARG A 206 -23.39 14.68 10.22
N ASP A 207 -24.29 13.70 10.24
CA ASP A 207 -23.92 12.28 10.32
C ASP A 207 -23.31 11.79 8.99
N ARG A 208 -23.35 12.65 7.96
CA ARG A 208 -22.79 12.42 6.63
C ARG A 208 -21.72 13.44 6.25
N VAL A 209 -21.04 14.02 7.23
CA VAL A 209 -19.80 14.78 7.00
C VAL A 209 -18.63 13.81 6.99
N TYR A 210 -17.87 13.82 5.90
CA TYR A 210 -16.84 12.84 5.68
C TYR A 210 -15.60 13.46 5.05
N HIS A 211 -14.41 13.12 5.56
CA HIS A 211 -13.15 13.75 5.17
C HIS A 211 -12.39 12.90 4.14
N TRP A 212 -12.19 13.46 2.94
CA TRP A 212 -11.50 12.81 1.83
C TRP A 212 -10.11 12.31 2.17
N THR A 213 -9.40 13.06 3.01
CA THR A 213 -7.97 12.86 3.25
C THR A 213 -7.67 11.70 4.21
N TRP A 214 -8.68 10.90 4.57
CA TRP A 214 -8.51 9.63 5.25
C TRP A 214 -8.68 8.48 4.26
N ASP A 215 -7.74 7.52 4.26
CA ASP A 215 -7.87 6.29 3.48
C ASP A 215 -7.48 5.04 4.29
N ALA A 216 -7.68 3.87 3.66
CA ALA A 216 -7.50 2.56 4.29
C ALA A 216 -6.03 2.09 4.39
N ARG A 217 -5.04 2.91 3.99
CA ARG A 217 -3.63 2.51 4.12
C ARG A 217 -3.29 2.32 5.61
N PRO A 218 -2.59 1.24 5.98
CA PRO A 218 -2.29 0.95 7.37
C PRO A 218 -1.27 1.98 7.91
N TYR A 219 -1.51 2.49 9.11
CA TYR A 219 -0.56 3.31 9.85
C TYR A 219 0.23 2.42 10.85
N PRO A 220 1.55 2.58 11.05
CA PRO A 220 2.42 3.63 10.50
C PRO A 220 2.99 3.31 9.12
N GLY A 221 2.59 2.19 8.51
CA GLY A 221 2.98 1.79 7.16
C GLY A 221 2.96 2.98 6.21
N PHE A 222 1.80 3.55 5.91
CA PHE A 222 1.71 4.89 5.35
C PHE A 222 1.77 5.89 6.51
N PRO A 223 2.72 6.86 6.50
CA PRO A 223 3.56 7.28 5.37
C PRO A 223 4.99 6.68 5.28
N ALA A 224 5.39 5.78 6.18
CA ALA A 224 6.77 5.30 6.30
C ALA A 224 7.34 4.52 5.08
N LEU A 225 6.57 3.63 4.42
CA LEU A 225 7.09 2.81 3.30
C LEU A 225 7.08 3.59 1.98
N THR A 226 8.01 4.52 1.82
CA THR A 226 8.13 5.40 0.64
C THR A 226 8.49 4.66 -0.66
N ASP A 227 8.96 3.41 -0.58
CA ASP A 227 9.13 2.50 -1.71
C ASP A 227 7.81 1.90 -2.22
N VAL A 228 6.77 1.90 -1.37
CA VAL A 228 5.40 1.49 -1.70
C VAL A 228 4.54 2.71 -2.07
N TRP A 229 4.68 3.82 -1.34
CA TRP A 229 3.85 5.02 -1.51
C TRP A 229 4.69 6.26 -1.85
N ALA A 230 4.55 6.76 -3.07
CA ALA A 230 5.31 7.91 -3.58
C ALA A 230 4.91 9.27 -2.97
N ASP A 231 3.79 9.31 -2.24
CA ASP A 231 3.20 10.48 -1.58
C ASP A 231 3.42 10.48 -0.05
N GLY A 232 4.13 9.48 0.50
CA GLY A 232 4.48 9.42 1.92
C GLY A 232 5.07 10.72 2.49
N PRO A 233 6.02 11.40 1.82
CA PRO A 233 6.59 12.66 2.30
C PRO A 233 5.55 13.78 2.52
N ASN A 234 4.43 13.75 1.79
CA ASN A 234 3.39 14.78 1.85
C ASN A 234 2.46 14.59 3.06
N HIS A 235 2.48 13.43 3.73
CA HIS A 235 1.68 13.19 4.93
C HIS A 235 1.96 14.22 6.02
N ARG A 236 3.25 14.47 6.30
CA ARG A 236 3.72 15.29 7.42
C ARG A 236 3.02 16.64 7.58
N ASN A 237 2.93 17.42 6.50
CA ASN A 237 2.35 18.76 6.49
C ASN A 237 1.06 18.86 5.64
N GLY A 238 0.72 17.81 4.90
CA GLY A 238 -0.46 17.77 4.04
C GLY A 238 -1.73 17.40 4.78
N HIS A 239 -2.81 17.26 4.02
CA HIS A 239 -4.16 17.09 4.56
C HIS A 239 -4.48 15.69 5.07
N TRP A 240 -3.60 14.71 4.83
CA TRP A 240 -3.82 13.31 5.17
C TRP A 240 -4.21 13.12 6.65
N LEU A 241 -5.31 12.41 6.90
CA LEU A 241 -5.85 12.12 8.22
C LEU A 241 -5.48 10.71 8.72
N THR A 242 -4.97 9.85 7.84
CA THR A 242 -4.51 8.50 8.17
C THR A 242 -3.50 8.56 9.32
N GLY A 243 -3.75 7.84 10.41
CA GLY A 243 -2.93 7.90 11.63
C GLY A 243 -3.19 9.08 12.56
N ARG A 244 -3.92 10.13 12.16
CA ARG A 244 -4.21 11.30 13.02
C ARG A 244 -5.56 11.19 13.72
N LEU A 245 -6.56 10.57 13.08
CA LEU A 245 -7.91 10.44 13.67
C LEU A 245 -7.94 9.66 14.99
N GLY A 246 -7.00 8.75 15.21
CA GLY A 246 -6.89 7.97 16.45
C GLY A 246 -6.26 8.73 17.63
N GLY A 247 -5.74 9.94 17.42
CA GLY A 247 -5.21 10.79 18.48
C GLY A 247 -6.26 11.76 19.04
N MET A 248 -5.88 12.49 20.08
CA MET A 248 -6.74 13.43 20.80
C MET A 248 -6.07 14.80 20.93
N ALA A 249 -6.89 15.85 20.92
CA ALA A 249 -6.44 17.14 21.44
C ALA A 249 -6.30 17.05 22.97
N SER A 250 -5.40 17.84 23.54
CA SER A 250 -5.14 17.86 24.98
C SER A 250 -6.39 18.17 25.82
N ASP A 251 -7.29 19.01 25.33
CA ASP A 251 -8.54 19.34 26.03
C ASP A 251 -9.51 18.16 26.09
N GLU A 252 -9.57 17.35 25.03
CA GLU A 252 -10.41 16.15 24.99
C GLU A 252 -9.87 15.08 25.94
N LEU A 253 -8.55 14.87 25.93
CA LEU A 253 -7.90 13.91 26.82
C LEU A 253 -8.07 14.32 28.29
N ALA A 254 -7.85 15.59 28.62
CA ALA A 254 -8.02 16.09 29.98
C ALA A 254 -9.48 15.97 30.47
N LYS A 255 -10.45 16.31 29.62
CA LYS A 255 -11.88 16.14 29.94
C LYS A 255 -12.25 14.67 30.15
N ALA A 256 -11.71 13.76 29.34
CA ALA A 256 -11.94 12.32 29.49
C ALA A 256 -11.37 11.80 30.82
N ILE A 257 -10.11 12.14 31.14
CA ILE A 257 -9.49 11.78 32.43
C ILE A 257 -10.31 12.32 33.60
N ALA A 258 -10.72 13.59 33.55
CA ALA A 258 -11.53 14.18 34.62
C ALA A 258 -12.89 13.46 34.77
N ALA A 259 -13.55 13.12 33.66
CA ALA A 259 -14.81 12.40 33.67
C ALA A 259 -14.69 11.00 34.28
N ASP A 260 -13.61 10.26 34.00
CA ASP A 260 -13.32 8.94 34.60
C ASP A 260 -13.17 9.01 36.13
N HIS A 261 -12.76 10.17 36.65
CA HIS A 261 -12.68 10.46 38.09
C HIS A 261 -13.90 11.18 38.66
N GLY A 262 -14.97 11.38 37.88
CA GLY A 262 -16.19 12.05 38.31
C GLY A 262 -16.04 13.57 38.55
N VAL A 263 -15.05 14.20 37.90
CA VAL A 263 -14.75 15.62 38.01
C VAL A 263 -15.19 16.37 36.76
N ALA A 264 -16.00 17.43 36.94
CA ALA A 264 -16.34 18.34 35.84
C ALA A 264 -15.16 19.28 35.55
N LEU A 265 -14.69 19.27 34.30
CA LEU A 265 -13.53 20.06 33.86
C LEU A 265 -13.82 20.70 32.50
N SER A 266 -13.57 22.01 32.38
CA SER A 266 -13.45 22.68 31.08
C SER A 266 -11.98 22.79 30.69
N ALA A 267 -11.67 22.81 29.40
CA ALA A 267 -10.29 22.90 28.92
C ALA A 267 -10.21 23.52 27.51
N GLU A 268 -9.17 24.32 27.28
CA GLU A 268 -8.75 24.83 25.97
C GLU A 268 -7.77 23.85 25.29
N PRO A 269 -7.82 23.67 23.96
CA PRO A 269 -6.85 22.85 23.25
C PRO A 269 -5.48 23.52 23.21
N ALA A 270 -4.43 22.75 23.49
CA ALA A 270 -3.04 23.18 23.39
C ALA A 270 -2.17 22.06 22.78
N ALA A 271 -1.20 22.43 21.95
CA ALA A 271 -0.18 21.50 21.45
C ALA A 271 0.63 20.88 22.62
N PRO A 272 1.33 19.75 22.45
CA PRO A 272 1.33 18.91 21.25
C PRO A 272 0.02 18.13 21.07
N PHE A 273 -0.19 17.63 19.87
CA PHE A 273 -1.23 16.63 19.62
C PHE A 273 -0.84 15.32 20.29
N VAL A 274 -1.79 14.64 20.92
CA VAL A 274 -1.51 13.45 21.74
C VAL A 274 -1.97 12.19 21.01
N GLY A 275 -1.07 11.24 20.80
CA GLY A 275 -1.39 9.96 20.16
C GLY A 275 -2.03 8.94 21.11
N GLY A 276 -1.84 9.11 22.41
CA GLY A 276 -2.37 8.23 23.46
C GLY A 276 -1.81 8.59 24.84
N CYS A 277 -2.36 7.96 25.89
CA CYS A 277 -1.87 8.07 27.27
C CYS A 277 -2.01 6.71 27.95
N VAL A 278 -0.95 6.22 28.60
CA VAL A 278 -0.93 4.92 29.28
C VAL A 278 -0.69 5.11 30.78
N LEU A 279 -1.70 4.80 31.59
CA LEU A 279 -1.61 4.80 33.05
C LEU A 279 -1.44 3.36 33.54
N GLY A 280 -0.31 3.04 34.16
CA GLY A 280 0.03 1.67 34.57
C GLY A 280 -0.68 1.18 35.84
N THR A 281 -1.25 2.08 36.64
CA THR A 281 -1.91 1.77 37.91
C THR A 281 -3.07 2.73 38.15
N ALA A 282 -3.92 2.43 39.14
CA ALA A 282 -4.93 3.39 39.60
C ALA A 282 -4.25 4.61 40.24
N THR A 283 -4.56 5.80 39.74
CA THR A 283 -3.98 7.07 40.18
C THR A 283 -5.07 8.08 40.55
N THR A 284 -4.65 9.23 41.11
CA THR A 284 -5.58 10.35 41.33
C THR A 284 -5.78 11.13 40.03
N ALA A 285 -6.90 11.84 39.91
CA ALA A 285 -7.18 12.70 38.76
C ALA A 285 -6.04 13.69 38.47
N ARG A 286 -5.43 14.26 39.53
CA ARG A 286 -4.26 15.14 39.42
C ARG A 286 -3.08 14.42 38.79
N ALA A 287 -2.71 13.26 39.32
CA ALA A 287 -1.58 12.49 38.81
C ALA A 287 -1.80 12.01 37.36
N ALA A 288 -3.04 11.70 36.99
CA ALA A 288 -3.40 11.34 35.62
C ALA A 288 -3.34 12.54 34.65
N LEU A 289 -3.68 13.75 35.11
CA LEU A 289 -3.64 14.98 34.30
C LEU A 289 -2.23 15.57 34.18
N GLU A 290 -1.34 15.35 35.16
CA GLU A 290 -0.01 15.95 35.23
C GLU A 290 0.80 15.82 33.92
N PRO A 291 0.89 14.65 33.25
CA PRO A 291 1.63 14.52 31.99
C PRO A 291 1.08 15.42 30.87
N VAL A 292 -0.24 15.64 30.84
CA VAL A 292 -0.89 16.53 29.88
C VAL A 292 -0.55 17.99 30.20
N LEU A 293 -0.59 18.38 31.48
CA LEU A 293 -0.26 19.73 31.91
C LEU A 293 1.20 20.07 31.61
N GLU A 294 2.13 19.17 31.93
CA GLU A 294 3.56 19.39 31.69
C GLU A 294 3.89 19.48 30.19
N ALA A 295 3.32 18.60 29.36
CA ALA A 295 3.57 18.61 27.91
C ALA A 295 2.98 19.84 27.21
N THR A 296 1.83 20.33 27.69
CA THR A 296 1.07 21.40 27.03
C THR A 296 1.34 22.79 27.61
N GLY A 297 1.82 22.88 28.85
CA GLY A 297 1.93 24.13 29.60
C GLY A 297 0.58 24.69 30.07
N LEU A 298 -0.50 23.90 30.01
CA LEU A 298 -1.80 24.29 30.57
C LEU A 298 -1.74 24.37 32.09
N SER A 299 -2.41 25.36 32.69
CA SER A 299 -2.57 25.47 34.14
C SER A 299 -4.01 25.20 34.57
N LEU A 300 -4.17 24.51 35.71
CA LEU A 300 -5.48 24.27 36.32
C LEU A 300 -5.91 25.48 37.15
N ARG A 301 -7.08 26.01 36.81
CA ARG A 301 -7.70 27.17 37.46
C ARG A 301 -9.03 26.76 38.08
N ASN A 302 -9.32 27.31 39.25
CA ASN A 302 -10.61 27.13 39.91
C ASN A 302 -11.37 28.45 39.85
N ARG A 303 -12.28 28.56 38.87
CA ARG A 303 -13.10 29.75 38.65
C ARG A 303 -14.49 29.54 39.23
N ALA A 304 -15.27 30.61 39.38
CA ALA A 304 -16.69 30.51 39.73
C ALA A 304 -17.49 29.55 38.83
N GLY A 305 -17.08 29.38 37.56
CA GLY A 305 -17.66 28.41 36.61
C GLY A 305 -17.17 26.96 36.75
N GLY A 306 -16.33 26.67 37.74
CA GLY A 306 -15.72 25.36 37.98
C GLY A 306 -14.25 25.29 37.57
N LEU A 307 -13.72 24.06 37.50
CA LEU A 307 -12.34 23.82 37.10
C LEU A 307 -12.14 24.06 35.60
N HIS A 308 -11.04 24.73 35.26
CA HIS A 308 -10.67 25.08 33.89
C HIS A 308 -9.18 24.87 33.65
N LEU A 309 -8.83 24.17 32.55
CA LEU A 309 -7.45 24.14 32.03
C LEU A 309 -7.29 25.18 30.92
N GLY A 310 -6.37 26.11 31.11
CA GLY A 310 -6.09 27.17 30.13
C GLY A 310 -4.66 27.67 30.19
N VAL A 311 -4.26 28.43 29.18
CA VAL A 311 -2.94 29.09 29.13
C VAL A 311 -3.06 30.51 29.67
N ALA A 312 -2.07 30.97 30.43
CA ALA A 312 -2.05 32.35 30.91
C ALA A 312 -1.54 33.26 29.79
N ARG A 313 -2.33 34.27 29.39
CA ARG A 313 -1.99 35.18 28.29
C ARG A 313 -1.50 36.50 28.85
N ARG A 314 -0.25 36.88 28.56
CA ARG A 314 0.37 38.11 29.10
C ARG A 314 -0.47 39.39 28.90
N GLY A 315 -1.27 39.46 27.83
CA GLY A 315 -2.17 40.60 27.56
C GLY A 315 -3.38 40.71 28.49
N GLU A 316 -3.63 39.70 29.33
CA GLU A 316 -4.71 39.70 30.34
C GLU A 316 -4.20 40.10 31.75
N ALA A 317 -2.94 40.54 31.86
CA ALA A 317 -2.35 40.91 33.15
C ALA A 317 -2.96 42.19 33.73
N LEU A 318 -3.28 42.15 35.03
CA LEU A 318 -3.75 43.30 35.79
C LEU A 318 -2.57 44.04 36.41
N SER A 319 -2.39 45.30 36.05
CA SER A 319 -1.31 46.14 36.57
C SER A 319 -1.68 46.77 37.92
N PHE A 320 -0.76 46.67 38.88
CA PHE A 320 -0.86 47.31 40.19
C PHE A 320 0.32 48.25 40.39
N ALA A 321 0.02 49.49 40.81
CA ALA A 321 1.03 50.41 41.30
C ALA A 321 1.58 49.91 42.66
N GLY A 322 2.84 50.20 42.95
CA GLY A 322 3.49 49.73 44.19
C GLY A 322 2.83 50.23 45.48
N ASP A 323 2.15 51.37 45.44
CA ASP A 323 1.39 51.96 46.55
C ASP A 323 -0.03 51.37 46.70
N ALA A 324 -0.50 50.59 45.73
CA ALA A 324 -1.75 49.84 45.81
C ALA A 324 -1.62 48.52 46.61
N LEU A 325 -0.38 48.15 46.99
CA LEU A 325 -0.10 46.98 47.83
C LEU A 325 -0.46 47.28 49.29
N ALA A 326 -0.99 46.28 49.99
CA ALA A 326 -1.37 46.43 51.39
C ALA A 326 -0.17 46.23 52.32
N GLU A 327 0.01 47.14 53.28
CA GLU A 327 1.02 47.04 54.32
C GLU A 327 0.53 46.13 55.47
N GLY A 328 1.38 45.21 55.92
CA GLY A 328 1.07 44.26 56.98
C GLY A 328 2.29 43.96 57.86
N GLU A 329 2.24 42.88 58.66
CA GLU A 329 3.42 42.42 59.41
C GLU A 329 4.44 41.76 58.47
N GLY A 330 5.42 42.53 58.00
CA GLY A 330 6.50 42.07 57.11
C GLY A 330 6.77 43.02 55.93
N PRO A 331 7.62 42.61 54.97
CA PRO A 331 7.85 43.36 53.75
C PRO A 331 6.59 43.41 52.88
N ILE A 332 6.25 44.59 52.35
CA ILE A 332 5.10 44.83 51.44
C ILE A 332 5.21 43.97 50.17
N LEU A 333 6.45 43.75 49.72
CA LEU A 333 6.79 42.95 48.55
C LEU A 333 8.06 42.15 48.86
N SER A 334 7.99 40.84 48.68
CA SER A 334 9.13 39.94 48.81
C SER A 334 9.38 39.18 47.51
N ARG A 335 10.65 39.13 47.10
CA ARG A 335 11.09 38.47 45.87
C ARG A 335 12.08 37.37 46.23
N ARG A 336 11.83 36.17 45.73
CA ARG A 336 12.73 35.02 45.86
C ARG A 336 13.17 34.61 44.48
N ARG A 337 14.48 34.66 44.23
CA ARG A 337 15.11 34.18 42.99
C ARG A 337 15.96 32.95 43.32
N GLY A 338 15.70 31.82 42.65
CA GLY A 338 16.51 30.61 42.78
C GLY A 338 17.93 30.78 42.25
N ASP A 339 18.88 29.99 42.75
CA ASP A 339 20.29 30.06 42.34
C ASP A 339 20.44 29.73 40.85
N PRO A 340 21.00 30.63 40.02
CA PRO A 340 21.33 30.42 38.61
C PRO A 340 22.01 29.08 38.29
N ALA A 341 22.87 28.56 39.18
CA ALA A 341 23.61 27.32 38.98
C ALA A 341 22.73 26.05 39.02
N GLU A 342 21.57 26.11 39.67
CA GLU A 342 20.64 24.96 39.81
C GLU A 342 19.65 24.82 38.64
N ALA A 343 19.69 25.72 37.63
CA ALA A 343 18.76 25.65 36.50
C ALA A 343 19.11 24.48 35.61
N ALA A 344 18.11 23.70 35.23
CA ALA A 344 18.23 22.80 34.11
C ALA A 344 18.68 23.58 32.86
N GLY A 345 19.84 23.20 32.33
CA GLY A 345 20.29 23.66 31.01
C GLY A 345 19.73 22.77 29.91
N ARG A 346 19.35 21.54 30.25
CA ARG A 346 18.95 20.49 29.32
C ARG A 346 17.87 19.61 29.93
N LEU A 347 16.96 19.10 29.12
CA LEU A 347 15.93 18.15 29.53
C LEU A 347 15.83 17.03 28.50
N ALA A 348 16.01 15.78 28.93
CA ALA A 348 15.75 14.59 28.15
C ALA A 348 14.38 14.03 28.52
N LEU A 349 13.45 14.04 27.57
CA LEU A 349 12.11 13.48 27.73
C LEU A 349 12.02 12.11 27.04
N THR A 350 11.71 11.08 27.82
CA THR A 350 11.42 9.74 27.32
C THR A 350 9.91 9.58 27.14
N TYR A 351 9.50 9.07 25.97
CA TYR A 351 8.10 8.93 25.55
C TYR A 351 7.90 7.63 24.77
N GLN A 352 6.65 7.21 24.58
CA GLN A 352 6.32 6.10 23.68
C GLN A 352 6.14 6.63 22.25
N ASP A 353 6.93 6.11 21.32
CA ASP A 353 6.91 6.53 19.92
C ASP A 353 6.05 5.57 19.09
N ARG A 354 4.85 6.04 18.72
CA ARG A 354 3.89 5.26 17.93
C ARG A 354 4.40 4.92 16.53
N GLU A 355 5.27 5.74 15.94
CA GLU A 355 5.83 5.51 14.60
C GLU A 355 6.88 4.40 14.62
N ARG A 356 7.42 4.09 15.80
CA ARG A 356 8.42 3.04 16.03
C ARG A 356 7.85 1.89 16.86
N ASP A 357 6.64 1.47 16.54
CA ASP A 357 5.96 0.33 17.20
C ASP A 357 5.85 0.49 18.72
N TYR A 358 5.54 1.72 19.17
CA TYR A 358 5.41 2.10 20.58
C TYR A 358 6.69 1.89 21.42
N LEU A 359 7.85 1.72 20.78
CA LEU A 359 9.14 1.68 21.48
C LEU A 359 9.43 3.02 22.16
N ALA A 360 10.22 2.95 23.24
CA ALA A 360 10.65 4.16 23.94
C ALA A 360 11.56 5.01 23.06
N GLY A 361 11.16 6.26 22.83
CA GLY A 361 11.97 7.32 22.22
C GLY A 361 12.44 8.31 23.28
N THR A 362 13.56 8.98 23.02
CA THR A 362 14.06 10.08 23.86
C THR A 362 14.40 11.28 23.00
N VAL A 363 13.89 12.44 23.37
CA VAL A 363 14.27 13.74 22.79
C VAL A 363 14.95 14.59 23.85
N THR A 364 15.89 15.43 23.44
CA THR A 364 16.61 16.32 24.34
C THR A 364 16.40 17.78 23.95
N ALA A 365 15.81 18.56 24.84
CA ALA A 365 15.73 20.01 24.75
C ALA A 365 16.98 20.64 25.38
N LEU A 366 17.47 21.73 24.80
CA LEU A 366 18.66 22.46 25.23
C LEU A 366 18.30 23.94 25.36
N SER A 367 18.69 24.58 26.46
CA SER A 367 18.64 26.03 26.61
C SER A 367 20.03 26.64 26.36
N ARG A 368 20.12 27.97 26.36
CA ARG A 368 21.41 28.68 26.29
C ARG A 368 22.19 28.66 27.61
N ALA A 369 21.58 28.17 28.70
CA ALA A 369 22.21 28.11 30.01
C ALA A 369 23.04 26.84 30.15
N ASP A 370 24.26 26.97 30.69
CA ASP A 370 25.05 25.83 31.13
C ASP A 370 24.47 25.30 32.45
N GLY A 371 23.75 24.18 32.38
CA GLY A 371 23.08 23.59 33.53
C GLY A 371 22.95 22.06 33.44
N PRO A 372 22.55 21.41 34.55
CA PRO A 372 22.32 19.97 34.60
C PRO A 372 21.33 19.48 33.54
N LEU A 373 21.48 18.21 33.18
CA LEU A 373 20.51 17.46 32.38
C LEU A 373 19.47 16.84 33.31
N LEU A 374 18.20 17.19 33.12
CA LEU A 374 17.08 16.50 33.76
C LEU A 374 16.59 15.36 32.87
N GLY A 375 16.31 14.21 33.47
CA GLY A 375 15.67 13.08 32.81
C GLY A 375 14.23 12.96 33.25
N GLU A 376 13.29 13.06 32.31
CA GLU A 376 11.86 12.94 32.55
C GLU A 376 11.26 11.83 31.69
N THR A 377 10.19 11.22 32.17
CA THR A 377 9.43 10.21 31.41
C THR A 377 7.97 10.57 31.44
N THR A 378 7.34 10.64 30.26
CA THR A 378 5.91 10.91 30.14
C THR A 378 5.11 9.64 29.90
N ALA A 379 3.89 9.61 30.43
CA ALA A 379 2.89 8.58 30.13
C ALA A 379 2.23 8.77 28.75
N LEU A 380 2.52 9.89 28.07
CA LEU A 380 1.94 10.21 26.76
C LEU A 380 2.67 9.48 25.62
N THR A 381 1.88 9.01 24.66
CA THR A 381 2.36 8.61 23.34
C THR A 381 2.36 9.83 22.43
N LEU A 382 3.54 10.22 21.95
CA LEU A 382 3.75 11.44 21.16
C LEU A 382 4.47 11.09 19.84
N ASP A 383 4.34 11.95 18.83
CA ASP A 383 5.25 11.95 17.69
C ASP A 383 6.55 12.70 18.04
N GLY A 384 7.60 12.55 17.22
CA GLY A 384 8.91 13.17 17.49
C GLY A 384 8.84 14.68 17.64
N SER A 385 8.05 15.36 16.80
CA SER A 385 7.84 16.81 16.88
C SER A 385 7.12 17.25 18.16
N GLY A 386 6.10 16.51 18.56
CA GLY A 386 5.29 16.77 19.74
C GLY A 386 6.06 16.49 21.03
N ALA A 387 6.85 15.41 21.05
CA ALA A 387 7.74 15.10 22.15
C ALA A 387 8.79 16.20 22.34
N ARG A 388 9.37 16.71 21.24
CA ARG A 388 10.34 17.82 21.31
C ARG A 388 9.70 19.10 21.85
N LEU A 389 8.53 19.46 21.34
CA LEU A 389 7.79 20.63 21.81
C LEU A 389 7.46 20.53 23.31
N ALA A 390 7.03 19.34 23.76
CA ALA A 390 6.80 19.08 25.18
C ALA A 390 8.09 19.24 26.00
N ALA A 391 9.21 18.67 25.56
CA ALA A 391 10.49 18.76 26.26
C ALA A 391 11.00 20.20 26.39
N GLU A 392 10.87 21.00 25.33
CA GLU A 392 11.25 22.42 25.33
C GLU A 392 10.36 23.22 26.29
N ARG A 393 9.05 22.99 26.29
CA ARG A 393 8.13 23.64 27.24
C ARG A 393 8.39 23.26 28.68
N MET A 394 8.67 22.00 28.95
CA MET A 394 9.04 21.53 30.29
C MET A 394 10.32 22.22 30.75
N LEU A 395 11.34 22.30 29.89
CA LEU A 395 12.61 22.97 30.21
C LEU A 395 12.39 24.47 30.51
N ASP A 396 11.61 25.16 29.69
CA ASP A 396 11.26 26.57 29.89
C ASP A 396 10.47 26.79 31.18
N ALA A 397 9.52 25.90 31.50
CA ALA A 397 8.76 25.96 32.74
C ALA A 397 9.65 25.80 33.97
N ARG A 398 10.60 24.85 33.95
CA ARG A 398 11.58 24.68 35.05
C ARG A 398 12.53 25.87 35.18
N ALA A 399 12.88 26.52 34.07
CA ALA A 399 13.68 27.75 34.09
C ALA A 399 12.88 28.96 34.62
N ALA A 400 11.57 29.02 34.38
CA ALA A 400 10.71 30.14 34.79
C ALA A 400 10.24 30.07 36.25
N GLN A 401 10.13 28.88 36.85
CA GLN A 401 9.76 28.67 38.27
C GLN A 401 10.75 29.27 39.29
N ARG A 402 11.75 30.02 38.83
CA ARG A 402 12.85 30.54 39.64
C ARG A 402 12.53 31.85 40.33
N GLU A 403 11.56 32.64 39.86
CA GLU A 403 11.17 33.85 40.58
C GLU A 403 9.77 33.71 41.18
N THR A 404 9.73 33.79 42.50
CA THR A 404 8.49 33.85 43.28
C THR A 404 8.34 35.26 43.82
N LEU A 405 7.15 35.82 43.67
CA LEU A 405 6.72 37.10 44.19
C LEU A 405 5.70 36.84 45.30
N ASP A 406 6.00 37.28 46.52
CA ASP A 406 5.04 37.29 47.63
C ASP A 406 4.63 38.74 47.91
N ILE A 407 3.34 39.04 47.77
CA ILE A 407 2.78 40.37 48.01
C ILE A 407 1.52 40.26 48.86
N SER A 408 1.09 41.38 49.42
CA SER A 408 -0.22 41.50 50.03
C SER A 408 -1.06 42.55 49.33
N LEU A 409 -2.33 42.23 49.06
CA LEU A 409 -3.30 43.12 48.43
C LEU A 409 -4.46 43.45 49.38
N PRO A 410 -5.11 44.62 49.23
CA PRO A 410 -6.28 44.95 50.00
C PRO A 410 -7.47 44.05 49.63
N PRO A 411 -8.48 43.90 50.51
CA PRO A 411 -9.71 43.15 50.21
C PRO A 411 -10.46 43.63 48.95
N ALA A 412 -10.22 44.87 48.48
CA ALA A 412 -10.79 45.36 47.22
C ALA A 412 -10.38 44.50 46.00
N ALA A 413 -9.26 43.79 46.06
CA ALA A 413 -8.81 42.85 45.03
C ALA A 413 -9.47 41.46 45.13
N LEU A 414 -10.70 41.39 45.67
CA LEU A 414 -11.46 40.16 45.87
C LEU A 414 -11.73 39.35 44.60
N ALA A 415 -11.68 40.01 43.45
CA ALA A 415 -11.91 39.38 42.15
C ALA A 415 -10.73 38.52 41.66
N LEU A 416 -9.54 38.64 42.27
CA LEU A 416 -8.37 37.85 41.87
C LEU A 416 -8.51 36.39 42.32
N GLU A 417 -8.23 35.49 41.40
CA GLU A 417 -8.24 34.04 41.59
C GLU A 417 -6.86 33.43 41.26
N PRO A 418 -6.53 32.23 41.80
CA PRO A 418 -5.36 31.49 41.34
C PRO A 418 -5.41 31.24 39.82
N GLY A 419 -4.31 31.56 39.14
CA GLY A 419 -4.18 31.52 37.68
C GLY A 419 -4.33 32.88 36.99
N ASP A 420 -4.75 33.93 37.71
CA ASP A 420 -4.75 35.29 37.17
C ASP A 420 -3.31 35.82 37.06
N LEU A 421 -3.12 36.72 36.09
CA LEU A 421 -1.85 37.40 35.87
C LEU A 421 -1.88 38.78 36.49
N ILE A 422 -0.82 39.09 37.23
CA ILE A 422 -0.61 40.41 37.81
C ILE A 422 0.72 40.98 37.32
N ASP A 423 0.74 42.27 37.06
CA ASP A 423 1.96 43.02 36.80
C ASP A 423 2.13 44.08 37.89
N ILE A 424 3.34 44.27 38.39
CA ILE A 424 3.63 45.28 39.42
C ILE A 424 4.49 46.35 38.78
N GLU A 425 4.00 47.59 38.79
CA GLU A 425 4.71 48.71 38.16
C GLU A 425 6.14 48.83 38.71
N GLY A 426 7.12 48.88 37.80
CA GLY A 426 8.53 48.95 38.14
C GLY A 426 9.25 47.60 38.28
N LEU A 427 8.55 46.47 38.16
CA LEU A 427 9.17 45.15 38.05
C LEU A 427 9.25 44.69 36.59
N ALA A 428 10.47 44.60 36.05
CA ALA A 428 10.68 44.21 34.65
C ALA A 428 10.43 42.72 34.38
N GLU A 429 10.39 41.90 35.43
CA GLU A 429 10.25 40.45 35.32
C GLU A 429 8.80 39.99 35.15
N GLY A 430 7.82 40.88 35.32
CA GLY A 430 6.40 40.58 35.15
C GLY A 430 5.98 40.22 33.71
N PRO A 431 4.74 39.75 33.52
CA PRO A 431 3.73 39.51 34.55
C PRO A 431 3.94 38.19 35.31
N PHE A 432 3.33 38.09 36.49
CA PHE A 432 3.39 36.95 37.40
C PHE A 432 2.02 36.24 37.47
N GLU A 433 2.01 34.92 37.38
CA GLU A 433 0.81 34.08 37.58
C GLU A 433 0.60 33.78 39.07
N ILE A 434 -0.57 34.09 39.59
CA ILE A 434 -0.95 33.80 40.97
C ILE A 434 -1.04 32.28 41.16
N GLY A 435 -0.21 31.72 42.03
CA GLY A 435 -0.24 30.29 42.38
C GLY A 435 -1.04 30.00 43.65
N GLU A 436 -0.97 30.90 44.63
CA GLU A 436 -1.63 30.73 45.92
C GLU A 436 -2.22 32.07 46.41
N ILE A 437 -3.42 32.00 46.98
CA ILE A 437 -4.08 33.11 47.69
C ILE A 437 -4.44 32.62 49.09
N ARG A 438 -4.05 33.38 50.12
CA ARG A 438 -4.49 33.18 51.50
C ARG A 438 -5.29 34.40 51.96
N ASP A 439 -6.58 34.20 52.18
CA ASP A 439 -7.48 35.24 52.66
C ASP A 439 -7.42 35.40 54.18
N GLY A 440 -7.34 36.64 54.64
CA GLY A 440 -7.38 37.06 56.04
C GLY A 440 -7.84 38.51 56.13
N LEU A 441 -7.23 39.33 57.01
CA LEU A 441 -7.45 40.79 57.02
C LEU A 441 -6.98 41.47 55.72
N MET A 442 -5.99 40.85 55.06
CA MET A 442 -5.47 41.22 53.75
C MET A 442 -5.35 39.96 52.90
N ARG A 443 -5.35 40.10 51.57
CA ARG A 443 -5.13 39.01 50.63
C ARG A 443 -3.62 38.79 50.48
N ARG A 444 -3.07 37.68 50.96
CA ARG A 444 -1.67 37.32 50.71
C ARG A 444 -1.58 36.49 49.44
N ILE A 445 -0.74 36.91 48.51
CA ILE A 445 -0.60 36.31 47.18
C ILE A 445 0.84 35.84 46.99
N THR A 446 0.98 34.60 46.55
CA THR A 446 2.23 34.06 46.04
C THR A 446 2.07 33.83 44.54
N ALA A 447 2.87 34.52 43.74
CA ALA A 447 2.84 34.48 42.29
C ALA A 447 4.22 34.09 41.72
N ARG A 448 4.25 33.57 40.49
CA ARG A 448 5.49 33.12 39.82
C ARG A 448 5.59 33.69 38.41
N THR A 449 6.80 33.88 37.91
CA THR A 449 7.01 34.38 36.55
C THR A 449 6.47 33.40 35.51
N LEU A 450 5.90 33.94 34.43
CA LEU A 450 5.58 33.13 33.27
C LEU A 450 6.83 32.80 32.45
N PRO A 451 6.87 31.62 31.81
CA PRO A 451 7.85 31.34 30.75
C PRO A 451 7.87 32.45 29.70
N ALA A 452 9.04 32.73 29.14
CA ALA A 452 9.24 33.82 28.18
C ALA A 452 8.50 33.63 26.84
N GLY A 453 7.90 32.45 26.60
CA GLY A 453 7.10 32.19 25.40
C GLY A 453 7.91 32.33 24.12
N ILE A 454 9.16 31.85 24.11
CA ILE A 454 10.04 31.95 22.94
C ILE A 454 9.46 31.04 21.86
N GLU A 455 9.14 31.60 20.69
CA GLU A 455 8.80 30.80 19.51
C GLU A 455 9.93 29.84 19.19
N VAL A 456 9.65 28.55 19.30
CA VAL A 456 10.61 27.50 19.00
C VAL A 456 10.84 27.45 17.50
N ALA A 457 12.09 27.68 17.08
CA ALA A 457 12.55 27.34 15.75
C ALA A 457 12.65 25.80 15.62
N THR A 458 11.61 25.14 15.09
CA THR A 458 11.71 23.70 14.79
C THR A 458 12.37 23.51 13.42
N GLY A 459 13.68 23.31 13.43
CA GLY A 459 14.46 22.85 12.28
C GLY A 459 14.30 21.34 12.03
N ILE A 460 14.31 20.99 10.74
CA ILE A 460 14.20 19.69 10.04
C ILE A 460 14.33 18.46 10.95
N ASP A 461 13.20 17.78 11.16
CA ASP A 461 13.19 16.42 11.70
C ASP A 461 13.62 15.43 10.60
N ARG A 462 14.44 14.44 10.98
CA ARG A 462 15.02 13.44 10.06
C ARG A 462 13.92 12.56 9.46
N PRO A 463 14.13 12.01 8.25
CA PRO A 463 13.16 11.09 7.63
C PRO A 463 12.85 9.92 8.55
N LEU A 464 11.57 9.55 8.58
CA LEU A 464 11.04 8.36 9.24
C LEU A 464 11.93 7.16 8.89
N VAL A 465 12.68 6.66 9.86
CA VAL A 465 13.31 5.35 9.73
C VAL A 465 12.25 4.37 10.15
N SER A 466 11.69 3.64 9.18
CA SER A 466 10.94 2.43 9.44
C SER A 466 11.73 1.58 10.43
N GLY A 467 11.25 1.47 11.68
CA GLY A 467 11.50 0.26 12.44
C GLY A 467 10.92 -0.93 11.68
N ASN A 468 11.30 -2.15 12.03
CA ASN A 468 10.69 -3.38 11.52
C ASN A 468 9.22 -3.51 11.97
N GLY A 469 8.37 -2.52 11.67
CA GLY A 469 6.94 -2.57 11.91
C GLY A 469 6.33 -3.70 11.09
N ALA A 470 5.22 -4.25 11.60
CA ALA A 470 4.49 -5.36 10.99
C ALA A 470 4.40 -5.20 9.48
N THR A 471 5.20 -5.99 8.77
CA THR A 471 5.15 -6.09 7.31
C THR A 471 3.72 -6.40 6.94
N ALA A 472 3.14 -5.61 6.02
CA ALA A 472 1.83 -5.94 5.47
C ALA A 472 1.85 -7.43 5.08
N ARG A 473 0.91 -8.23 5.60
CA ARG A 473 0.76 -9.64 5.24
C ARG A 473 0.46 -9.71 3.75
N ALA A 474 1.49 -9.89 2.93
CA ALA A 474 1.35 -10.19 1.53
C ALA A 474 1.26 -11.71 1.41
N LEU A 475 0.19 -12.22 0.81
CA LEU A 475 0.10 -13.62 0.42
C LEU A 475 0.98 -13.82 -0.81
N PRO A 476 2.13 -14.50 -0.71
CA PRO A 476 3.03 -14.67 -1.83
C PRO A 476 2.39 -15.60 -2.86
N LEU A 477 2.43 -15.19 -4.13
CA LEU A 477 2.20 -16.09 -5.23
C LEU A 477 3.46 -16.96 -5.41
N VAL A 478 3.33 -18.26 -5.23
CA VAL A 478 4.44 -19.21 -5.44
C VAL A 478 4.12 -20.13 -6.61
N VAL A 479 5.10 -20.32 -7.47
CA VAL A 479 5.04 -21.24 -8.61
C VAL A 479 6.17 -22.24 -8.47
N ALA A 480 5.86 -23.52 -8.69
CA ALA A 480 6.82 -24.61 -8.71
C ALA A 480 6.66 -25.38 -10.04
N ALA A 481 7.68 -25.31 -10.90
CA ALA A 481 7.71 -26.03 -12.16
C ALA A 481 8.50 -27.33 -12.02
N HIS A 482 7.87 -28.47 -12.34
CA HIS A 482 8.57 -29.75 -12.41
C HIS A 482 9.30 -29.86 -13.74
N LEU A 483 10.62 -29.76 -13.69
CA LEU A 483 11.51 -29.76 -14.83
C LEU A 483 12.39 -31.03 -14.84
N PRO A 484 12.90 -31.43 -16.02
CA PRO A 484 13.77 -32.60 -16.15
C PRO A 484 15.08 -32.49 -15.34
N PRO A 485 15.87 -33.58 -15.26
CA PRO A 485 17.23 -33.52 -14.73
C PRO A 485 18.14 -32.56 -15.50
N LEU A 486 19.15 -32.01 -14.81
CA LEU A 486 20.27 -31.29 -15.45
C LEU A 486 21.48 -32.23 -15.60
N PRO A 487 22.43 -31.94 -16.50
CA PRO A 487 23.64 -32.74 -16.64
C PRO A 487 24.46 -32.91 -15.35
N ALA A 488 24.35 -31.96 -14.41
CA ALA A 488 25.03 -32.03 -13.11
C ALA A 488 24.42 -33.06 -12.14
N ASP A 489 23.15 -33.39 -12.28
CA ASP A 489 22.45 -34.43 -11.51
C ASP A 489 21.42 -35.13 -12.43
N PRO A 490 21.87 -36.01 -13.34
CA PRO A 490 21.02 -36.59 -14.36
C PRO A 490 20.02 -37.63 -13.79
N ALA A 491 20.17 -38.02 -12.53
CA ALA A 491 19.34 -39.04 -11.90
C ALA A 491 18.02 -38.52 -11.33
N ARG A 492 17.92 -37.20 -11.07
CA ARG A 492 16.76 -36.59 -10.39
C ARG A 492 16.22 -35.42 -11.19
N SER A 493 14.91 -35.43 -11.42
CA SER A 493 14.19 -34.25 -11.90
C SER A 493 14.17 -33.17 -10.80
N ARG A 494 13.72 -31.96 -11.14
CA ARG A 494 13.81 -30.81 -10.24
C ARG A 494 12.51 -30.01 -10.19
N LEU A 495 12.14 -29.53 -9.01
CA LEU A 495 11.13 -28.49 -8.85
C LEU A 495 11.84 -27.14 -8.83
N LEU A 496 11.62 -26.33 -9.85
CA LEU A 496 12.10 -24.96 -9.87
C LEU A 496 11.04 -24.04 -9.26
N VAL A 497 11.34 -23.48 -8.09
CA VAL A 497 10.42 -22.70 -7.28
C VAL A 497 10.77 -21.22 -7.34
N ALA A 498 9.77 -20.38 -7.55
CA ALA A 498 9.88 -18.92 -7.51
C ALA A 498 8.65 -18.32 -6.83
N ALA A 499 8.84 -17.19 -6.15
CA ALA A 499 7.77 -16.52 -5.42
C ALA A 499 7.73 -15.03 -5.72
N TYR A 500 6.54 -14.45 -5.71
CA TYR A 500 6.30 -13.04 -5.88
C TYR A 500 5.33 -12.53 -4.81
N ALA A 501 5.65 -11.38 -4.21
CA ALA A 501 4.79 -10.67 -3.28
C ALA A 501 5.09 -9.17 -3.38
N GLN A 502 4.05 -8.34 -3.22
CA GLN A 502 4.20 -6.88 -3.14
C GLN A 502 3.30 -6.34 -2.02
N PRO A 503 3.88 -5.78 -0.93
CA PRO A 503 5.32 -5.67 -0.66
C PRO A 503 6.00 -7.04 -0.46
N TRP A 504 7.33 -7.09 -0.63
CA TRP A 504 8.09 -8.32 -0.40
C TRP A 504 8.27 -8.56 1.11
N PRO A 505 7.91 -9.74 1.67
CA PRO A 505 7.89 -9.97 3.11
C PRO A 505 9.28 -10.21 3.75
N GLY A 506 10.35 -9.88 3.04
CA GLY A 506 11.74 -10.18 3.43
C GLY A 506 12.19 -11.56 2.95
N MET A 507 11.53 -12.62 3.43
CA MET A 507 11.82 -14.01 3.05
C MET A 507 10.51 -14.79 2.84
N VAL A 508 10.49 -15.66 1.84
CA VAL A 508 9.42 -16.65 1.65
C VAL A 508 10.02 -18.03 1.88
N GLN A 509 9.52 -18.75 2.89
CA GLN A 509 9.98 -20.09 3.23
C GLN A 509 8.97 -21.13 2.74
N VAL A 510 9.43 -22.16 2.06
CA VAL A 510 8.62 -23.31 1.62
C VAL A 510 9.04 -24.52 2.43
N VAL A 511 8.08 -25.13 3.10
CA VAL A 511 8.28 -26.33 3.92
C VAL A 511 7.43 -27.49 3.41
N ASP A 512 7.91 -28.70 3.62
CA ASP A 512 7.12 -29.90 3.39
C ASP A 512 6.02 -30.02 4.45
N ASP A 513 4.75 -30.07 4.06
CA ASP A 513 3.62 -30.00 5.01
C ASP A 513 3.52 -31.25 5.89
N ALA A 514 4.00 -32.40 5.41
CA ALA A 514 3.94 -33.67 6.14
C ALA A 514 5.06 -33.81 7.17
N THR A 515 6.27 -33.36 6.84
CA THR A 515 7.47 -33.54 7.67
C THR A 515 7.90 -32.29 8.44
N GLY A 516 7.44 -31.11 8.01
CA GLY A 516 7.87 -29.81 8.53
C GLY A 516 9.28 -29.40 8.12
N ALA A 517 9.93 -30.15 7.23
CA ALA A 517 11.29 -29.85 6.78
C ALA A 517 11.31 -28.62 5.85
N THR A 518 12.24 -27.70 6.06
CA THR A 518 12.47 -26.59 5.13
C THR A 518 12.99 -27.12 3.80
N LEU A 519 12.23 -26.89 2.73
CA LEU A 519 12.59 -27.24 1.37
C LEU A 519 13.28 -26.08 0.68
N ALA A 520 12.71 -24.86 0.79
CA ALA A 520 13.26 -23.68 0.14
C ALA A 520 13.18 -22.39 0.96
N GLU A 521 14.16 -21.51 0.77
CA GLU A 521 14.18 -20.14 1.29
C GLU A 521 14.43 -19.16 0.14
N LEU A 522 13.39 -18.40 -0.21
CA LEU A 522 13.43 -17.41 -1.27
C LEU A 522 13.61 -16.03 -0.64
N ASN A 523 14.78 -15.43 -0.87
CA ASN A 523 15.16 -14.13 -0.28
C ASN A 523 14.87 -12.93 -1.21
N ARG A 524 14.45 -13.20 -2.45
CA ARG A 524 14.19 -12.17 -3.46
C ARG A 524 12.92 -12.52 -4.25
N ARG A 525 12.13 -11.50 -4.59
CA ARG A 525 10.99 -11.65 -5.51
C ARG A 525 11.45 -12.17 -6.87
N GLY A 526 10.80 -13.21 -7.37
CA GLY A 526 10.98 -13.73 -8.73
C GLY A 526 10.22 -12.90 -9.78
N LEU A 527 10.56 -13.10 -11.06
CA LEU A 527 9.82 -12.53 -12.18
C LEU A 527 8.77 -13.54 -12.64
N LEU A 528 7.57 -13.43 -12.07
CA LEU A 528 6.41 -14.26 -12.39
C LEU A 528 5.44 -13.49 -13.29
N GLY A 529 4.67 -14.21 -14.08
CA GLY A 529 3.67 -13.64 -14.97
C GLY A 529 2.73 -14.68 -15.55
N ALA A 530 2.00 -14.27 -16.58
CA ALA A 530 1.12 -15.15 -17.35
C ALA A 530 1.23 -14.87 -18.85
N VAL A 531 0.94 -15.90 -19.64
CA VAL A 531 0.74 -15.83 -21.09
C VAL A 531 -0.44 -14.90 -21.38
N ALA A 532 -0.24 -13.93 -22.26
CA ALA A 532 -1.23 -12.93 -22.64
C ALA A 532 -1.88 -13.24 -24.00
N THR A 533 -1.13 -13.79 -24.94
CA THR A 533 -1.63 -14.34 -26.20
C THR A 533 -1.14 -15.77 -26.36
N GLU A 534 -1.95 -16.63 -26.99
CA GLU A 534 -1.62 -18.05 -27.15
C GLU A 534 -0.27 -18.28 -27.84
N LEU A 535 0.51 -19.20 -27.27
CA LEU A 535 1.71 -19.76 -27.90
C LEU A 535 1.35 -21.13 -28.49
N SER A 536 1.42 -21.27 -29.81
CA SER A 536 1.19 -22.57 -30.47
C SER A 536 2.40 -23.51 -30.34
N PRO A 537 2.22 -24.82 -30.57
CA PRO A 537 3.33 -25.77 -30.69
C PRO A 537 4.35 -25.32 -31.73
N GLY A 538 5.64 -25.56 -31.47
CA GLY A 538 6.74 -25.09 -32.32
C GLY A 538 7.77 -26.18 -32.63
N PRO A 539 8.72 -25.90 -33.54
CA PRO A 539 9.80 -26.83 -33.86
C PRO A 539 10.83 -26.89 -32.72
N ALA A 540 11.43 -28.07 -32.52
CA ALA A 540 12.56 -28.27 -31.61
C ALA A 540 13.89 -28.29 -32.37
N GLY A 541 14.97 -27.84 -31.73
CA GLY A 541 16.33 -27.92 -32.29
C GLY A 541 16.66 -26.91 -33.40
N VAL A 542 15.74 -26.00 -33.72
CA VAL A 542 15.95 -24.85 -34.60
C VAL A 542 15.28 -23.62 -33.98
N TRP A 543 15.61 -22.44 -34.49
CA TRP A 543 14.92 -21.21 -34.12
C TRP A 543 13.48 -21.24 -34.64
N ASP A 544 12.53 -21.10 -33.72
CA ASP A 544 11.14 -20.87 -34.03
C ASP A 544 10.94 -19.38 -34.31
N ARG A 545 10.80 -19.07 -35.61
CA ARG A 545 10.52 -17.72 -36.13
C ARG A 545 9.06 -17.55 -36.55
N GLY A 546 8.26 -18.60 -36.44
CA GLY A 546 6.84 -18.58 -36.81
C GLY A 546 5.94 -18.17 -35.66
N ASN A 547 6.32 -18.56 -34.44
CA ASN A 547 5.59 -18.19 -33.22
C ASN A 547 6.18 -16.94 -32.57
N ALA A 548 5.29 -16.06 -32.14
CA ALA A 548 5.56 -14.96 -31.22
C ALA A 548 4.36 -14.83 -30.28
N PHE A 549 4.59 -14.49 -29.02
CA PHE A 549 3.52 -14.42 -28.03
C PHE A 549 3.79 -13.35 -26.99
N GLU A 550 2.72 -12.79 -26.44
CA GLU A 550 2.79 -11.80 -25.37
C GLU A 550 2.78 -12.48 -24.00
N VAL A 551 3.55 -11.92 -23.07
CA VAL A 551 3.50 -12.25 -21.64
C VAL A 551 3.25 -10.99 -20.83
N THR A 552 2.52 -11.12 -19.72
CA THR A 552 2.37 -10.06 -18.71
C THR A 552 3.10 -10.47 -17.44
N LEU A 553 4.10 -9.70 -17.02
CA LEU A 553 4.87 -9.89 -15.79
C LEU A 553 4.29 -9.07 -14.64
N LEU A 554 4.31 -9.64 -13.44
CA LEU A 554 3.91 -8.96 -12.20
C LEU A 554 4.92 -7.91 -11.75
N ALA A 555 6.21 -8.12 -12.07
CA ALA A 555 7.28 -7.15 -11.86
C ALA A 555 8.51 -7.49 -12.71
N GLY A 556 9.41 -6.52 -12.81
CA GLY A 556 10.67 -6.66 -13.55
C GLY A 556 10.53 -6.31 -15.03
N HIS A 557 11.63 -6.49 -15.75
CA HIS A 557 11.72 -6.15 -17.17
C HIS A 557 12.47 -7.25 -17.92
N LEU A 558 12.04 -7.51 -19.16
CA LEU A 558 12.75 -8.35 -20.12
C LEU A 558 13.47 -7.46 -21.13
N ALA A 559 14.55 -7.98 -21.70
CA ALA A 559 15.32 -7.30 -22.73
C ALA A 559 15.73 -8.31 -23.81
N SER A 560 15.81 -7.83 -25.05
CA SER A 560 16.36 -8.61 -26.16
C SER A 560 17.82 -8.97 -25.89
N ALA A 561 18.27 -10.10 -26.45
CA ALA A 561 19.64 -10.55 -26.40
C ALA A 561 20.07 -11.07 -27.78
N GLU A 562 21.36 -10.91 -28.09
CA GLU A 562 21.94 -11.45 -29.31
C GLU A 562 21.72 -12.97 -29.40
N PRO A 563 21.39 -13.54 -30.58
CA PRO A 563 21.08 -14.96 -30.72
C PRO A 563 22.15 -15.90 -30.15
N LEU A 564 23.43 -15.54 -30.26
CA LEU A 564 24.54 -16.30 -29.66
C LEU A 564 24.52 -16.29 -28.13
N ALA A 565 24.13 -15.17 -27.51
CA ALA A 565 24.00 -15.08 -26.05
C ALA A 565 22.83 -15.93 -25.54
N VAL A 566 21.73 -15.99 -26.30
CA VAL A 566 20.59 -16.88 -25.99
C VAL A 566 21.00 -18.35 -26.07
N LEU A 567 21.73 -18.74 -27.12
CA LEU A 567 22.30 -20.09 -27.23
C LEU A 567 23.22 -20.41 -26.05
N ALA A 568 24.00 -19.43 -25.58
CA ALA A 568 24.87 -19.57 -24.41
C ALA A 568 24.15 -19.54 -23.04
N GLY A 569 22.82 -19.46 -22.99
CA GLY A 569 22.06 -19.52 -21.73
C GLY A 569 21.28 -18.25 -21.37
N SER A 570 21.44 -17.15 -22.09
CA SER A 570 20.70 -15.90 -21.80
C SER A 570 19.22 -16.04 -22.17
N ASN A 571 18.38 -15.19 -21.55
CA ASN A 571 16.95 -15.07 -21.86
C ASN A 571 16.19 -16.40 -21.84
N ARG A 572 16.18 -17.06 -20.67
CA ARG A 572 15.33 -18.22 -20.42
C ARG A 572 13.98 -17.79 -19.87
N LEU A 573 12.93 -18.51 -20.24
CA LEU A 573 11.59 -18.38 -19.70
C LEU A 573 11.02 -19.79 -19.52
N VAL A 574 10.42 -20.07 -18.36
CA VAL A 574 9.66 -21.30 -18.15
C VAL A 574 8.19 -20.99 -18.38
N VAL A 575 7.53 -21.78 -19.21
CA VAL A 575 6.14 -21.58 -19.64
C VAL A 575 5.34 -22.85 -19.36
N GLU A 576 4.20 -22.69 -18.70
CA GLU A 576 3.24 -23.77 -18.50
C GLU A 576 2.42 -24.01 -19.77
N SER A 577 2.36 -25.26 -20.21
CA SER A 577 1.51 -25.69 -21.31
C SER A 577 0.08 -25.99 -20.84
N ASP A 578 -0.86 -26.07 -21.78
CA ASP A 578 -2.26 -26.42 -21.50
C ASP A 578 -2.43 -27.83 -20.93
N ALA A 579 -1.42 -28.69 -21.08
CA ALA A 579 -1.37 -30.03 -20.48
C ALA A 579 -0.88 -30.03 -19.02
N GLY A 580 -0.46 -28.88 -18.48
CA GLY A 580 0.12 -28.73 -17.14
C GLY A 580 1.63 -29.04 -17.07
N ASP A 581 2.25 -29.44 -18.18
CA ASP A 581 3.71 -29.62 -18.28
C ASP A 581 4.42 -28.28 -18.47
N TRP A 582 5.70 -28.21 -18.11
CA TRP A 582 6.51 -27.00 -18.18
C TRP A 582 7.58 -27.08 -19.27
N GLU A 583 7.59 -26.08 -20.15
CA GLU A 583 8.58 -25.91 -21.22
C GLU A 583 9.59 -24.83 -20.84
N VAL A 584 10.88 -25.09 -21.06
CA VAL A 584 11.93 -24.06 -20.99
C VAL A 584 12.17 -23.52 -22.40
N ILE A 585 11.95 -22.23 -22.58
CA ILE A 585 12.08 -21.52 -23.85
C ILE A 585 13.20 -20.48 -23.74
N GLY A 586 13.99 -20.33 -24.80
CA GLY A 586 14.88 -19.18 -25.00
C GLY A 586 14.23 -18.15 -25.92
N PHE A 587 14.47 -16.85 -25.71
CA PHE A 587 13.97 -15.79 -26.62
C PHE A 587 15.06 -14.77 -26.96
N ALA A 588 15.15 -14.38 -28.23
CA ALA A 588 16.08 -13.35 -28.69
C ALA A 588 15.46 -11.95 -28.62
N GLU A 589 14.16 -11.83 -28.88
CA GLU A 589 13.46 -10.56 -29.00
C GLU A 589 12.47 -10.39 -27.85
N ALA A 590 12.51 -9.23 -27.19
CA ALA A 590 11.53 -8.82 -26.19
C ALA A 590 11.15 -7.34 -26.38
N GLU A 591 9.95 -7.12 -26.93
CA GLU A 591 9.40 -5.79 -27.17
C GLU A 591 8.37 -5.42 -26.10
N LEU A 592 8.52 -4.26 -25.45
CA LEU A 592 7.55 -3.77 -24.46
C LEU A 592 6.36 -3.13 -25.17
N VAL A 593 5.19 -3.77 -25.11
CA VAL A 593 3.96 -3.30 -25.79
C VAL A 593 3.00 -2.54 -24.87
N ALA A 594 3.07 -2.79 -23.56
CA ALA A 594 2.37 -2.04 -22.51
C ALA A 594 3.10 -2.20 -21.17
N PRO A 595 2.82 -1.40 -20.12
CA PRO A 595 3.48 -1.57 -18.82
C PRO A 595 3.40 -3.01 -18.30
N GLY A 596 4.57 -3.65 -18.13
CA GLY A 596 4.69 -5.05 -17.68
C GLY A 596 4.35 -6.11 -18.74
N ARG A 597 4.02 -5.73 -19.97
CA ARG A 597 3.62 -6.64 -21.05
C ARG A 597 4.62 -6.63 -22.20
N TYR A 598 5.08 -7.81 -22.59
CA TYR A 598 6.15 -8.00 -23.58
C TYR A 598 5.74 -8.96 -24.68
N LEU A 599 5.97 -8.59 -25.95
CA LEU A 599 5.93 -9.50 -27.09
C LEU A 599 7.30 -10.20 -27.21
N LEU A 600 7.30 -11.53 -27.18
CA LEU A 600 8.49 -12.36 -27.27
C LEU A 600 8.57 -13.05 -28.63
N GLY A 601 9.75 -13.01 -29.24
CA GLY A 601 10.02 -13.55 -30.57
C GLY A 601 11.42 -14.16 -30.69
N GLY A 602 11.65 -14.85 -31.81
CA GLY A 602 12.88 -15.61 -32.05
C GLY A 602 13.08 -16.63 -30.95
N LEU A 603 12.25 -17.68 -30.92
CA LEU A 603 12.18 -18.61 -29.80
C LEU A 603 13.08 -19.83 -30.01
N LEU A 604 13.62 -20.38 -28.92
CA LEU A 604 14.24 -21.70 -28.86
C LEU A 604 13.41 -22.59 -27.96
N ARG A 605 12.78 -23.62 -28.53
CA ARG A 605 11.77 -24.45 -27.86
C ARG A 605 12.40 -25.70 -27.21
N GLY A 606 11.79 -26.15 -26.12
CA GLY A 606 12.09 -27.43 -25.47
C GLY A 606 13.51 -27.57 -24.92
N LEU A 607 14.10 -26.49 -24.42
CA LEU A 607 15.45 -26.48 -23.84
C LEU A 607 15.51 -27.29 -22.54
N ASP A 608 16.72 -27.59 -22.05
CA ASP A 608 16.94 -28.33 -20.80
C ASP A 608 16.17 -29.66 -20.70
N GLY A 609 16.01 -30.34 -21.84
CA GLY A 609 15.32 -31.63 -21.91
C GLY A 609 13.78 -31.54 -21.88
N THR A 610 13.19 -30.34 -22.01
CA THR A 610 11.73 -30.13 -22.01
C THR A 610 11.07 -30.30 -23.37
N ARG A 611 11.77 -30.85 -24.37
CA ARG A 611 11.22 -31.14 -25.71
C ARG A 611 9.86 -31.87 -25.70
N PRO A 612 9.61 -32.86 -24.83
CA PRO A 612 8.29 -33.51 -24.75
C PRO A 612 7.16 -32.60 -24.24
N ALA A 613 7.50 -31.50 -23.55
CA ALA A 613 6.56 -30.51 -23.05
C ALA A 613 6.27 -29.38 -24.06
N ILE A 614 6.83 -29.44 -25.27
CA ILE A 614 6.49 -28.48 -26.34
C ILE A 614 5.02 -28.67 -26.70
N GLY A 615 4.19 -27.70 -26.31
CA GLY A 615 2.75 -27.71 -26.50
C GLY A 615 2.18 -26.33 -26.76
N ALA A 616 0.85 -26.26 -26.81
CA ALA A 616 0.14 -24.99 -26.78
C ALA A 616 0.15 -24.43 -25.35
N ALA A 617 0.25 -23.11 -25.22
CA ALA A 617 0.05 -22.41 -23.96
C ALA A 617 -0.97 -21.28 -24.17
N SER A 618 -2.14 -21.44 -23.58
CA SER A 618 -3.26 -20.52 -23.66
C SER A 618 -3.08 -19.30 -22.76
N THR A 619 -3.84 -18.24 -23.03
CA THR A 619 -3.86 -17.04 -22.18
C THR A 619 -4.20 -17.41 -20.74
N GLY A 620 -3.40 -16.90 -19.79
CA GLY A 620 -3.53 -17.18 -18.36
C GLY A 620 -2.54 -18.22 -17.83
N ASN A 621 -1.94 -19.05 -18.69
CA ASN A 621 -0.93 -20.02 -18.27
C ASN A 621 0.27 -19.31 -17.64
N ARG A 622 0.85 -19.94 -16.61
CA ARG A 622 1.89 -19.31 -15.80
C ARG A 622 3.22 -19.26 -16.55
N VAL A 623 3.95 -18.17 -16.35
CA VAL A 623 5.34 -18.03 -16.81
C VAL A 623 6.22 -17.48 -15.71
N PHE A 624 7.50 -17.85 -15.71
CA PHE A 624 8.50 -17.18 -14.88
C PHE A 624 9.92 -17.30 -15.44
N VAL A 625 10.79 -16.37 -15.02
CA VAL A 625 12.20 -16.35 -15.43
C VAL A 625 13.03 -17.22 -14.47
N PRO A 626 13.74 -18.25 -14.96
CA PRO A 626 14.60 -19.09 -14.14
C PRO A 626 15.97 -18.40 -13.96
N ASP A 627 16.09 -17.57 -12.92
CA ASP A 627 17.33 -16.87 -12.57
C ASP A 627 17.73 -17.10 -11.10
N GLY A 628 18.73 -16.36 -10.60
CA GLY A 628 19.18 -16.45 -9.21
C GLY A 628 18.16 -16.01 -8.14
N ARG A 629 16.91 -15.71 -8.51
CA ARG A 629 15.77 -15.49 -7.59
C ARG A 629 14.87 -16.72 -7.49
N SER A 630 15.08 -17.71 -8.34
CA SER A 630 14.45 -19.04 -8.26
C SER A 630 15.38 -20.03 -7.57
N MET A 631 14.81 -21.10 -7.02
CA MET A 631 15.60 -22.19 -6.42
C MET A 631 15.14 -23.55 -6.93
N ALA A 632 16.10 -24.38 -7.32
CA ALA A 632 15.86 -25.74 -7.78
C ALA A 632 15.93 -26.72 -6.60
N LEU A 633 14.89 -27.51 -6.42
CA LEU A 633 14.80 -28.58 -5.44
C LEU A 633 14.88 -29.92 -6.15
N PRO A 634 15.75 -30.85 -5.74
CA PRO A 634 15.74 -32.20 -6.29
C PRO A 634 14.41 -32.89 -5.95
N VAL A 635 13.80 -33.55 -6.94
CA VAL A 635 12.62 -34.38 -6.74
C VAL A 635 13.09 -35.76 -6.33
N GLU A 636 12.70 -36.17 -5.12
CA GLU A 636 13.00 -37.51 -4.64
C GLU A 636 12.19 -38.55 -5.42
N PRO A 637 12.76 -39.74 -5.72
CA PRO A 637 12.07 -40.75 -6.54
C PRO A 637 10.68 -41.14 -6.02
N GLN A 638 10.48 -41.09 -4.70
CA GLN A 638 9.20 -41.38 -4.04
C GLN A 638 8.11 -40.31 -4.26
N TRP A 639 8.47 -39.11 -4.74
CA TRP A 639 7.49 -38.06 -5.06
C TRP A 639 6.90 -38.25 -6.46
N LEU A 640 7.59 -38.99 -7.33
CA LEU A 640 7.19 -39.14 -8.72
C LEU A 640 5.85 -39.87 -8.86
N GLY A 641 4.91 -39.24 -9.56
CA GLY A 641 3.54 -39.73 -9.75
C GLY A 641 2.58 -39.35 -8.62
N GLU A 642 3.02 -38.59 -7.62
CA GLU A 642 2.19 -38.12 -6.50
C GLU A 642 2.04 -36.59 -6.50
N SER A 643 0.95 -36.11 -5.89
CA SER A 643 0.78 -34.70 -5.53
C SER A 643 1.40 -34.46 -4.16
N ARG A 644 2.23 -33.41 -4.04
CA ARG A 644 2.87 -32.99 -2.78
C ARG A 644 2.25 -31.70 -2.30
N SER A 645 1.83 -31.66 -1.04
CA SER A 645 1.40 -30.42 -0.38
C SER A 645 2.58 -29.81 0.36
N PHE A 646 2.87 -28.56 0.03
CA PHE A 646 3.85 -27.73 0.71
C PHE A 646 3.15 -26.59 1.44
N ARG A 647 3.79 -26.06 2.48
CA ARG A 647 3.34 -24.87 3.19
C ARG A 647 4.33 -23.73 3.00
N VAL A 648 3.80 -22.55 2.73
CA VAL A 648 4.56 -21.36 2.38
C VAL A 648 4.36 -20.30 3.46
N TYR A 649 5.44 -19.82 4.06
CA TYR A 649 5.41 -18.76 5.07
C TYR A 649 5.99 -17.46 4.52
N ALA A 650 5.27 -16.36 4.71
CA ALA A 650 5.63 -15.02 4.22
C ALA A 650 6.25 -14.16 5.34
N GLY A 651 7.55 -14.30 5.55
CA GLY A 651 8.31 -13.57 6.56
C GLY A 651 8.08 -14.08 7.99
N ALA A 652 8.82 -13.54 8.95
CA ALA A 652 8.84 -14.04 10.33
C ALA A 652 7.53 -13.84 11.11
N GLY A 653 6.61 -13.00 10.62
CA GLY A 653 5.32 -12.72 11.25
C GLY A 653 4.16 -13.60 10.74
N ASP A 654 4.40 -14.44 9.73
CA ASP A 654 3.41 -15.37 9.20
C ASP A 654 3.52 -16.73 9.91
N ILE A 655 2.57 -17.00 10.79
CA ILE A 655 2.51 -18.24 11.58
C ILE A 655 1.56 -19.28 11.00
N GLU A 656 0.69 -18.88 10.06
CA GLU A 656 -0.33 -19.77 9.48
C GLU A 656 0.21 -20.44 8.21
N GLY A 657 0.84 -19.64 7.35
CA GLY A 657 1.30 -20.04 6.03
C GLY A 657 0.15 -20.34 5.06
N SER A 658 0.46 -20.40 3.77
CA SER A 658 -0.47 -20.82 2.70
C SER A 658 -0.09 -22.18 2.13
N SER A 659 -1.07 -22.95 1.67
CA SER A 659 -0.85 -24.24 1.01
C SER A 659 -0.42 -24.04 -0.45
N LEU A 660 0.54 -24.85 -0.89
CA LEU A 660 0.99 -24.97 -2.27
C LEU A 660 1.00 -26.45 -2.65
N ASP A 661 0.07 -26.87 -3.50
CA ASP A 661 0.06 -28.22 -4.03
C ASP A 661 0.87 -28.29 -5.33
N VAL A 662 1.75 -29.28 -5.42
CA VAL A 662 2.67 -29.48 -6.54
C VAL A 662 2.53 -30.90 -7.06
N GLU A 663 2.26 -31.03 -8.36
CA GLU A 663 2.21 -32.32 -9.03
C GLU A 663 3.61 -32.71 -9.52
N ALA A 664 4.17 -33.77 -8.94
CA ALA A 664 5.44 -34.33 -9.38
C ALA A 664 5.21 -35.44 -10.41
N GLY A 665 4.59 -35.10 -11.55
CA GLY A 665 4.29 -36.06 -12.62
C GLY A 665 5.52 -36.79 -13.18
N LEU A 666 5.32 -37.94 -13.82
CA LEU A 666 6.43 -38.75 -14.34
C LEU A 666 7.13 -38.14 -15.56
N MET A 667 6.40 -37.34 -16.36
CA MET A 667 6.85 -36.83 -17.67
C MET A 667 8.26 -36.20 -17.67
N PRO A 668 8.62 -35.29 -16.73
CA PRO A 668 9.96 -34.68 -16.72
C PRO A 668 11.09 -35.66 -16.39
N ALA A 669 10.80 -36.73 -15.65
CA ALA A 669 11.76 -37.75 -15.23
C ALA A 669 11.95 -38.88 -16.26
N LEU A 670 11.03 -39.01 -17.23
CA LEU A 670 11.12 -40.06 -18.25
C LEU A 670 12.33 -39.86 -19.19
N PRO A 671 12.96 -40.96 -19.66
CA PRO A 671 14.03 -40.92 -20.66
C PRO A 671 13.65 -40.10 -21.91
N LEU A 672 14.60 -39.32 -22.46
CA LEU A 672 14.38 -38.53 -23.67
C LEU A 672 14.05 -39.41 -24.89
N PRO A 673 13.24 -38.90 -25.84
CA PRO A 673 12.93 -39.66 -27.05
C PRO A 673 14.17 -39.78 -27.93
N PRO A 674 14.50 -40.99 -28.44
CA PRO A 674 15.59 -41.15 -29.41
C PRO A 674 15.42 -40.28 -30.65
N VAL A 675 16.52 -39.94 -31.32
CA VAL A 675 16.50 -39.10 -32.53
C VAL A 675 17.01 -39.85 -33.75
N HIS A 676 16.79 -39.27 -34.93
CA HIS A 676 17.21 -39.83 -36.22
C HIS A 676 16.76 -41.28 -36.44
N VAL A 677 15.50 -41.56 -36.07
CA VAL A 677 14.85 -42.84 -36.32
C VAL A 677 14.75 -43.08 -37.83
N ARG A 678 15.27 -44.22 -38.29
CA ARG A 678 15.31 -44.62 -39.71
C ARG A 678 14.90 -46.08 -39.85
N ALA A 679 14.23 -46.39 -40.96
CA ALA A 679 13.87 -47.74 -41.37
C ALA A 679 14.19 -47.95 -42.84
N TRP A 680 14.78 -49.08 -43.20
CA TRP A 680 15.02 -49.46 -44.60
C TRP A 680 14.98 -50.97 -44.79
N ARG A 681 14.65 -51.41 -46.00
CA ARG A 681 14.66 -52.83 -46.35
C ARG A 681 16.09 -53.30 -46.57
N ALA A 682 16.47 -54.39 -45.92
CA ALA A 682 17.78 -55.02 -46.02
C ALA A 682 17.59 -56.50 -46.37
N GLY A 683 17.45 -56.78 -47.67
CA GLY A 683 17.03 -58.11 -48.14
C GLY A 683 15.54 -58.35 -47.88
N GLY A 684 15.19 -59.46 -47.21
CA GLY A 684 13.82 -59.76 -46.77
C GLY A 684 13.39 -59.04 -45.49
N ASP A 685 14.36 -58.63 -44.67
CA ASP A 685 14.13 -57.99 -43.37
C ASP A 685 14.07 -56.47 -43.48
N ILE A 686 13.59 -55.83 -42.41
CA ILE A 686 13.57 -54.37 -42.29
C ILE A 686 14.46 -53.97 -41.11
N ALA A 687 15.50 -53.20 -41.39
CA ALA A 687 16.41 -52.68 -40.38
C ALA A 687 15.91 -51.35 -39.84
N LEU A 688 15.82 -51.25 -38.51
CA LEU A 688 15.45 -50.05 -37.77
C LEU A 688 16.69 -49.54 -37.01
N ARG A 689 16.98 -48.25 -37.10
CA ARG A 689 18.11 -47.61 -36.40
C ARG A 689 17.69 -46.25 -35.84
N TRP A 690 18.25 -45.89 -34.70
CA TRP A 690 18.07 -44.58 -34.07
C TRP A 690 19.37 -44.13 -33.39
N MET A 691 19.38 -42.92 -32.84
CA MET A 691 20.46 -42.40 -32.00
C MET A 691 19.94 -42.10 -30.59
N ARG A 692 20.70 -42.51 -29.58
CA ARG A 692 20.41 -42.30 -28.16
C ARG A 692 20.45 -40.81 -27.82
N CYS A 693 19.52 -40.37 -26.99
CA CYS A 693 19.61 -39.07 -26.32
C CYS A 693 19.93 -39.30 -24.84
N SER A 694 20.71 -38.41 -24.23
CA SER A 694 21.13 -38.50 -22.84
C SER A 694 21.12 -37.11 -22.22
N ARG A 695 20.63 -36.98 -20.98
CA ARG A 695 20.70 -35.73 -20.21
C ARG A 695 22.03 -35.56 -19.49
N ALA A 696 22.82 -36.63 -19.38
CA ALA A 696 24.15 -36.58 -18.82
C ALA A 696 25.18 -35.91 -19.76
N ASP A 697 24.77 -35.53 -20.97
CA ASP A 697 25.59 -34.80 -21.92
C ASP A 697 25.47 -33.28 -21.67
N GLY A 698 26.57 -32.63 -21.34
CA GLY A 698 26.64 -31.19 -21.04
C GLY A 698 27.00 -30.34 -22.27
N ASP A 699 26.45 -30.67 -23.44
CA ASP A 699 26.78 -30.07 -24.74
C ASP A 699 28.29 -30.17 -25.10
N GLY A 700 28.93 -31.28 -24.70
CA GLY A 700 30.36 -31.51 -24.95
C GLY A 700 30.60 -32.03 -26.36
N TRP A 701 31.12 -31.20 -27.27
CA TRP A 701 31.46 -31.60 -28.65
C TRP A 701 32.73 -32.47 -28.78
N GLY A 702 33.28 -32.96 -27.66
CA GLY A 702 34.63 -33.52 -27.58
C GLY A 702 34.69 -35.05 -27.39
N ALA A 703 34.95 -35.75 -28.48
CA ALA A 703 35.74 -37.01 -28.58
C ALA A 703 35.10 -38.41 -28.34
N ALA A 704 33.85 -38.58 -27.86
CA ALA A 704 33.22 -39.92 -27.73
C ALA A 704 31.67 -39.90 -27.85
N GLU A 705 31.00 -41.05 -27.79
CA GLU A 705 29.52 -41.13 -27.73
C GLU A 705 28.97 -40.47 -26.46
N SER A 706 27.75 -39.90 -26.54
CA SER A 706 27.06 -39.31 -25.38
C SER A 706 26.96 -40.31 -24.22
N PRO A 707 27.22 -39.88 -22.97
CA PRO A 707 27.25 -40.74 -21.80
C PRO A 707 25.95 -41.55 -21.63
N LEU A 708 26.06 -42.79 -21.20
CA LEU A 708 24.91 -43.62 -20.90
C LEU A 708 24.33 -43.25 -19.53
N GLU A 709 23.21 -42.53 -19.52
CA GLU A 709 22.48 -42.13 -18.31
C GLU A 709 21.79 -43.32 -17.61
N LEU A 710 21.32 -44.30 -18.38
CA LEU A 710 20.49 -45.41 -17.90
C LEU A 710 21.17 -46.76 -18.17
N VAL A 711 21.42 -47.53 -17.10
CA VAL A 711 22.09 -48.83 -17.19
C VAL A 711 21.14 -49.95 -16.74
N PRO A 712 20.97 -51.04 -17.52
CA PRO A 712 21.52 -51.27 -18.86
C PRO A 712 20.78 -50.50 -19.95
N GLU A 713 21.44 -50.25 -21.09
CA GLU A 713 20.81 -49.67 -22.28
C GLU A 713 19.75 -50.62 -22.86
N ARG A 714 18.50 -50.17 -22.92
CA ARG A 714 17.37 -50.93 -23.48
C ARG A 714 16.38 -50.02 -24.18
N TYR A 715 15.75 -50.55 -25.23
CA TYR A 715 14.74 -49.87 -26.04
C TYR A 715 13.52 -50.75 -26.24
N ARG A 716 12.35 -50.13 -26.30
CA ARG A 716 11.10 -50.74 -26.75
C ARG A 716 10.72 -50.17 -28.12
N VAL A 717 10.48 -51.05 -29.08
CA VAL A 717 10.01 -50.72 -30.42
C VAL A 717 8.62 -51.28 -30.61
N THR A 718 7.64 -50.43 -30.94
CA THR A 718 6.26 -50.88 -31.23
C THR A 718 5.95 -50.62 -32.69
N ILE A 719 5.50 -51.64 -33.42
CA ILE A 719 5.11 -51.57 -34.83
C ILE A 719 3.60 -51.44 -34.92
N PHE A 720 3.12 -50.56 -35.80
CA PHE A 720 1.70 -50.28 -35.98
C PHE A 720 1.24 -50.56 -37.41
N ALA A 721 0.08 -51.22 -37.53
CA ALA A 721 -0.70 -51.30 -38.76
C ALA A 721 -1.82 -50.24 -38.68
N GLY A 722 -1.61 -49.10 -39.35
CA GLY A 722 -2.47 -47.93 -39.14
C GLY A 722 -2.32 -47.42 -37.70
N ALA A 723 -3.41 -47.42 -36.94
CA ALA A 723 -3.41 -47.02 -35.52
C ALA A 723 -3.26 -48.20 -34.55
N THR A 724 -3.30 -49.45 -35.04
CA THR A 724 -3.28 -50.64 -34.18
C THR A 724 -1.85 -51.14 -33.98
N ALA A 725 -1.42 -51.27 -32.73
CA ALA A 725 -0.15 -51.90 -32.40
C ALA A 725 -0.21 -53.40 -32.74
N VAL A 726 0.61 -53.84 -33.67
CA VAL A 726 0.65 -55.24 -34.13
C VAL A 726 1.79 -56.03 -33.51
N ARG A 727 2.87 -55.35 -33.07
CA ARG A 727 4.01 -56.00 -32.44
C ARG A 727 4.79 -55.07 -31.52
N THR A 728 5.31 -55.62 -30.43
CA THR A 728 6.26 -54.94 -29.54
C THR A 728 7.52 -55.79 -29.44
N LEU A 729 8.67 -55.15 -29.67
CA LEU A 729 10.00 -55.75 -29.64
C LEU A 729 10.89 -54.96 -28.69
N GLU A 730 11.95 -55.58 -28.18
CA GLU A 730 12.94 -54.91 -27.36
C GLU A 730 14.35 -55.09 -27.95
N SER A 731 15.21 -54.09 -27.74
CA SER A 731 16.61 -54.14 -28.16
C SER A 731 17.52 -53.61 -27.05
N ALA A 732 18.68 -54.23 -26.89
CA ALA A 732 19.75 -53.77 -26.00
C ALA A 732 20.74 -52.82 -26.70
N THR A 733 20.50 -52.47 -27.96
CA THR A 733 21.35 -51.57 -28.77
C THR A 733 20.47 -50.61 -29.57
N PRO A 734 21.02 -49.49 -30.10
CA PRO A 734 20.22 -48.51 -30.84
C PRO A 734 19.86 -48.93 -32.28
N ASN A 735 19.61 -50.22 -32.47
CA ASN A 735 19.17 -50.84 -33.71
C ASN A 735 18.29 -52.07 -33.42
N LEU A 736 17.44 -52.43 -34.37
CA LEU A 736 16.58 -53.61 -34.32
C LEU A 736 16.32 -54.13 -35.73
N VAL A 737 16.26 -55.45 -35.89
CA VAL A 737 15.86 -56.09 -37.15
C VAL A 737 14.43 -56.60 -37.01
N TYR A 738 13.55 -56.17 -37.91
CA TYR A 738 12.19 -56.67 -38.04
C TYR A 738 12.15 -57.76 -39.11
N ALA A 739 12.14 -59.02 -38.66
CA ALA A 739 12.33 -60.19 -39.51
C ALA A 739 11.18 -60.38 -40.52
N ALA A 740 11.49 -60.93 -41.70
CA ALA A 740 10.51 -61.20 -42.75
C ALA A 740 9.35 -62.12 -42.29
N ALA A 741 9.64 -63.08 -41.40
CA ALA A 741 8.62 -63.96 -40.82
C ALA A 741 7.64 -63.20 -39.92
N ASP A 742 8.14 -62.23 -39.14
CA ASP A 742 7.32 -61.39 -38.29
C ASP A 742 6.47 -60.40 -39.12
N GLN A 743 7.06 -59.84 -40.19
CA GLN A 743 6.32 -59.05 -41.19
C GLN A 743 5.14 -59.82 -41.77
N LEU A 744 5.35 -61.08 -42.17
CA LEU A 744 4.30 -61.94 -42.71
C LEU A 744 3.23 -62.28 -41.66
N SER A 745 3.63 -62.51 -40.41
CA SER A 745 2.68 -62.77 -39.31
C SER A 745 1.80 -61.56 -39.01
N ASP A 746 2.36 -60.35 -39.08
CA ASP A 746 1.66 -59.14 -38.67
C ASP A 746 0.81 -58.53 -39.79
N PHE A 747 1.28 -58.62 -41.04
CA PHE A 747 0.66 -57.96 -42.20
C PHE A 747 0.13 -58.94 -43.27
N GLY A 748 0.39 -60.25 -43.15
CA GLY A 748 0.01 -61.27 -44.14
C GLY A 748 0.83 -61.28 -45.43
N ALA A 749 1.61 -60.22 -45.68
CA ALA A 749 2.53 -60.03 -46.80
C ALA A 749 3.64 -59.05 -46.36
N PRO A 750 4.78 -58.95 -47.09
CA PRO A 750 5.77 -57.92 -46.83
C PRO A 750 5.14 -56.52 -46.92
N PRO A 751 5.14 -55.71 -45.84
CA PRO A 751 4.45 -54.43 -45.83
C PRO A 751 5.16 -53.40 -46.71
N ALA A 752 4.38 -52.63 -47.47
CA ALA A 752 4.89 -51.50 -48.27
C ALA A 752 5.17 -50.25 -47.41
N ALA A 753 4.44 -50.07 -46.32
CA ALA A 753 4.67 -49.02 -45.35
C ALA A 753 4.08 -49.39 -43.98
N PHE A 754 4.67 -48.87 -42.91
CA PHE A 754 4.11 -48.92 -41.56
C PHE A 754 4.71 -47.79 -40.70
N THR A 755 4.07 -47.50 -39.56
CA THR A 755 4.62 -46.61 -38.55
C THR A 755 5.12 -47.41 -37.36
N PHE A 756 6.12 -46.87 -36.67
CA PHE A 756 6.66 -47.48 -35.47
C PHE A 756 7.06 -46.42 -34.45
N SER A 757 7.13 -46.80 -33.19
CA SER A 757 7.62 -45.96 -32.11
C SER A 757 8.82 -46.61 -31.43
N VAL A 758 9.78 -45.81 -31.00
CA VAL A 758 10.96 -46.24 -30.24
C VAL A 758 11.05 -45.43 -28.96
N ALA A 759 11.11 -46.09 -27.81
CA ALA A 759 11.30 -45.46 -26.51
C ALA A 759 12.46 -46.12 -25.77
N GLN A 760 13.33 -45.34 -25.14
CA GLN A 760 14.34 -45.88 -24.22
C GLN A 760 13.67 -46.33 -22.91
N LEU A 761 14.12 -47.44 -22.36
CA LEU A 761 13.57 -48.01 -21.12
C LEU A 761 14.42 -47.59 -19.92
N SER A 762 13.78 -46.97 -18.95
CA SER A 762 14.30 -46.83 -17.59
C SER A 762 14.01 -48.11 -16.80
N PRO A 763 15.01 -48.68 -16.08
CA PRO A 763 14.79 -49.81 -15.17
C PRO A 763 13.78 -49.53 -14.06
N THR A 764 13.63 -48.25 -13.66
CA THR A 764 12.78 -47.83 -12.55
C THR A 764 11.45 -47.22 -13.01
N LEU A 765 11.44 -46.48 -14.12
CA LEU A 765 10.27 -45.73 -14.60
C LEU A 765 9.57 -46.38 -15.82
N GLY A 766 10.16 -47.41 -16.42
CA GLY A 766 9.60 -48.05 -17.61
C GLY A 766 9.91 -47.30 -18.91
N ALA A 767 9.00 -47.33 -19.89
CA ALA A 767 9.23 -46.69 -21.18
C ALA A 767 9.22 -45.17 -21.07
N GLY A 768 10.27 -44.55 -21.59
CA GLY A 768 10.36 -43.10 -21.70
C GLY A 768 9.55 -42.53 -22.86
N HIS A 769 9.87 -41.29 -23.20
CA HIS A 769 9.26 -40.60 -24.32
C HIS A 769 9.52 -41.35 -25.63
N ALA A 770 8.49 -41.51 -26.44
CA ALA A 770 8.58 -42.26 -27.69
C ALA A 770 8.90 -41.34 -28.88
N ALA A 771 9.86 -41.75 -29.70
CA ALA A 771 10.08 -41.18 -31.01
C ALA A 771 9.32 -41.99 -32.06
N THR A 772 8.64 -41.31 -32.98
CA THR A 772 7.90 -41.97 -34.07
C THR A 772 8.75 -42.02 -35.33
N GLY A 773 8.66 -43.13 -36.06
CA GLY A 773 9.27 -43.35 -37.36
C GLY A 773 8.25 -43.96 -38.32
N ALA A 774 8.53 -43.84 -39.61
CA ALA A 774 7.77 -44.50 -40.66
C ALA A 774 8.73 -45.25 -41.56
N PHE A 775 8.31 -46.43 -41.99
CA PHE A 775 8.94 -47.17 -43.06
C PHE A 775 8.14 -46.95 -44.35
N HIS A 776 8.85 -46.63 -45.42
CA HIS A 776 8.34 -46.61 -46.78
C HIS A 776 9.29 -47.47 -47.61
N GLY A 777 8.75 -48.58 -48.16
CA GLY A 777 9.53 -49.66 -48.76
C GLY A 777 10.00 -49.45 -50.17
#